data_AF-A0A2R6HS72-F1
#
_entry.id   AF-A0A2R6HS72-F1
#
_cell.length_a   1.000
_cell.length_b   1.000
_cell.length_c   1.000
_cell.angle_alpha   90.00
_cell.angle_beta   90.00
_cell.angle_gamma   90.00
#
_symmetry.space_group_name_H-M   'P 1'
#
loop_
_entity.id
_entity.type
_entity.pdbx_description
1 polymer ?
#
loop_
_entity_poly.entity_id
_entity_poly.type
_entity_poly.pdbx_seq_one_letter_code
_entity_poly.pdbx_strand_id
1 'polypeptide(L)'
;MSPQTGTGDGAQVPEEGTVVYELADSCTLDDVEAGQYYRGTINGVVEYGVFVDLSDELSGLVHDSNLIGDYDVGDEVLVELADVRENGDVSFEEVRVADFTLQQVGRGSEQVVDDLADATGETVTVNGEVLQIKQTGGPTIFQLRDRSGVVPCAAFDEAGVRAYPAVGLGDIVQLTGRVESRNGGVQLEVEELTVLTSEAEDRVREALDEALDEAADPADIDPLVDWTAFEKLWDDLREVARQLRRTVLEGRPIRMRHHADGDGLCASVPLQFALERFIADHYQDEEAGRHMLKRLPSKAPYYELEDVTRDLNFALENRERHGQKLPLLLMLDNGSTEEDTPAYRNLRHYDIPVVVLDHHHPDPEAVEPLIDAHVNPYLHDEDYRITTGMMCVELARMIDPSLTDELRHVPAVAGISDRSEGEAMPDYVEMASEEGYDEQDLRDIGEALDYATFWLKYDDGRELIDDALNVNCNDRKQHEAVVEFLSTRAERDVEEQLDAAMDHLEHEELNNGAHLYRIDVENYAHRFTYPAPGKTTGKIHDRKVESTGDPVITIGYGPDFAVLRSDGVRLDIPEYVSELTDEIDGGGVSGGGHLVVGSIKFVKGMREQVLDALVEKMADAEIDEGLQSTGALSDD
;
A
#
# COMPACT_ATOMS: atom_id res chain seq x y z
N MET A 1 8.87 79.57 35.83
CA MET A 1 8.41 78.67 34.76
C MET A 1 8.44 77.27 35.34
N SER A 2 7.26 76.69 35.54
CA SER A 2 7.04 75.24 35.64
C SER A 2 6.19 74.86 34.41
N PRO A 3 5.96 73.58 34.05
CA PRO A 3 6.53 72.28 34.47
C PRO A 3 7.06 71.50 33.20
N GLN A 4 7.47 70.23 33.13
CA GLN A 4 6.88 68.94 33.55
C GLN A 4 7.95 67.92 33.94
N THR A 5 7.83 67.45 35.18
CA THR A 5 8.35 66.18 35.67
C THR A 5 7.36 65.09 35.27
N GLY A 6 7.72 64.24 34.31
CA GLY A 6 7.26 62.85 34.31
C GLY A 6 8.03 62.13 35.41
N THR A 7 7.33 61.44 36.31
CA THR A 7 7.94 60.60 37.35
C THR A 7 8.53 59.37 36.67
N GLY A 8 9.84 59.37 36.49
CA GLY A 8 10.59 58.22 36.01
C GLY A 8 10.80 57.19 37.11
N ASP A 9 9.86 56.27 37.26
CA ASP A 9 10.02 55.00 37.98
C ASP A 9 9.37 53.86 37.16
N GLY A 10 9.69 53.76 35.86
CA GLY A 10 9.57 52.46 35.18
C GLY A 10 10.61 51.52 35.82
N ALA A 11 10.22 50.28 36.14
CA ALA A 11 11.08 49.34 36.86
C ALA A 11 12.47 49.25 36.22
N GLN A 12 13.53 49.48 37.02
CA GLN A 12 14.90 49.28 36.57
C GLN A 12 15.16 47.77 36.44
N VAL A 13 15.14 47.29 35.21
CA VAL A 13 15.45 45.89 34.87
C VAL A 13 16.97 45.66 34.95
N PRO A 14 17.47 44.50 35.43
CA PRO A 14 18.89 44.17 35.43
C PRO A 14 19.52 44.23 34.03
N GLU A 15 20.76 44.75 33.94
CA GLU A 15 21.44 45.02 32.66
C GLU A 15 21.97 43.77 31.92
N GLU A 16 22.04 42.59 32.54
CA GLU A 16 22.48 41.34 31.88
C GLU A 16 21.63 40.14 32.34
N GLY A 17 21.13 39.35 31.36
CA GLY A 17 20.48 38.06 31.61
C GLY A 17 18.98 38.10 31.94
N THR A 18 18.29 39.20 31.66
CA THR A 18 16.84 39.30 31.82
C THR A 18 16.10 38.33 30.91
N VAL A 19 15.19 37.55 31.48
CA VAL A 19 14.27 36.70 30.72
C VAL A 19 12.96 37.47 30.50
N VAL A 20 12.51 37.52 29.26
CA VAL A 20 11.20 38.04 28.87
C VAL A 20 10.38 36.87 28.37
N TYR A 21 9.16 36.71 28.87
CA TYR A 21 8.28 35.63 28.47
C TYR A 21 7.37 36.05 27.32
N GLU A 22 7.16 35.14 26.38
CA GLU A 22 6.14 35.26 25.33
C GLU A 22 5.14 34.13 25.54
N LEU A 23 3.89 34.48 25.79
CA LEU A 23 2.85 33.50 26.07
C LEU A 23 2.28 32.95 24.76
N ALA A 24 1.85 31.68 24.81
CA ALA A 24 0.97 31.13 23.78
C ALA A 24 -0.43 31.75 23.88
N ASP A 25 -1.19 31.72 22.79
CA ASP A 25 -2.52 32.35 22.72
C ASP A 25 -3.50 31.74 23.74
N SER A 26 -3.33 30.46 24.08
CA SER A 26 -4.12 29.72 25.07
C SER A 26 -3.72 29.98 26.53
N CYS A 27 -2.62 30.69 26.79
CA CYS A 27 -2.18 30.95 28.16
C CYS A 27 -3.20 31.79 28.92
N THR A 28 -3.38 31.45 30.19
CA THR A 28 -4.32 32.10 31.09
C THR A 28 -3.59 32.79 32.24
N LEU A 29 -4.38 33.35 33.17
CA LEU A 29 -3.89 33.92 34.42
C LEU A 29 -3.06 32.94 35.27
N ASP A 30 -3.26 31.63 35.13
CA ASP A 30 -2.53 30.61 35.87
C ASP A 30 -1.10 30.38 35.33
N ASP A 31 -0.81 30.87 34.11
CA ASP A 31 0.47 30.70 33.42
C ASP A 31 1.43 31.88 33.59
N VAL A 32 1.02 32.88 34.37
CA VAL A 32 1.78 34.11 34.59
C VAL A 32 2.08 34.35 36.07
N GLU A 33 3.22 34.95 36.37
CA GLU A 33 3.66 35.24 37.73
C GLU A 33 4.00 36.73 37.89
N ALA A 34 3.45 37.35 38.93
CA ALA A 34 3.69 38.77 39.19
C ALA A 34 5.19 39.04 39.44
N GLY A 35 5.69 40.12 38.86
CA GLY A 35 7.10 40.52 38.86
C GLY A 35 7.93 39.96 37.70
N GLN A 36 7.34 39.12 36.83
CA GLN A 36 7.99 38.66 35.59
C GLN A 36 7.72 39.63 34.43
N TYR A 37 8.57 39.57 33.41
CA TYR A 37 8.49 40.41 32.22
C TYR A 37 7.88 39.64 31.06
N TYR A 38 6.96 40.25 30.33
CA TYR A 38 6.23 39.67 29.21
C TYR A 38 6.30 40.56 27.98
N ARG A 39 6.29 39.93 26.80
CA ARG A 39 6.02 40.59 25.54
C ARG A 39 4.53 40.55 25.27
N GLY A 40 3.95 41.69 24.90
CA GLY A 40 2.53 41.80 24.56
C GLY A 40 2.29 42.77 23.41
N THR A 41 1.04 42.79 22.95
CA THR A 41 0.59 43.65 21.84
C THR A 41 -0.49 44.61 22.32
N ILE A 42 -0.41 45.88 21.90
CA ILE A 42 -1.41 46.88 22.25
C ILE A 42 -2.73 46.59 21.53
N ASN A 43 -3.81 46.35 22.28
CA ASN A 43 -5.14 46.11 21.70
C ASN A 43 -6.03 47.36 21.69
N GLY A 44 -5.72 48.34 22.54
CA GLY A 44 -6.60 49.47 22.79
C GLY A 44 -5.91 50.60 23.52
N VAL A 45 -6.11 51.83 23.04
CA VAL A 45 -5.54 53.05 23.62
C VAL A 45 -6.66 53.92 24.17
N VAL A 46 -6.55 54.34 25.43
CA VAL A 46 -7.54 55.19 26.12
C VAL A 46 -6.84 56.36 26.85
N GLU A 47 -7.60 57.36 27.28
CA GLU A 47 -7.04 58.57 27.91
C GLU A 47 -6.21 58.30 29.19
N TYR A 48 -6.42 57.16 29.84
CA TYR A 48 -5.77 56.81 31.12
C TYR A 48 -4.78 55.63 31.02
N GLY A 49 -4.47 55.15 29.82
CA GLY A 49 -3.53 54.04 29.62
C GLY A 49 -3.73 53.28 28.32
N VAL A 50 -3.04 52.16 28.19
CA VAL A 50 -3.13 51.22 27.06
C VAL A 50 -3.44 49.82 27.56
N PHE A 51 -4.30 49.12 26.82
CA PHE A 51 -4.58 47.71 27.02
C PHE A 51 -3.57 46.88 26.23
N VAL A 52 -2.99 45.90 26.90
CA VAL A 52 -1.95 45.02 26.38
C VAL A 52 -2.46 43.59 26.49
N ASP A 53 -2.51 42.90 25.35
CA ASP A 53 -2.77 41.47 25.31
C ASP A 53 -1.44 40.73 25.42
N LEU A 54 -1.35 39.82 26.40
CA LEU A 54 -0.25 38.87 26.49
C LEU A 54 -0.59 37.56 25.78
N SER A 55 -1.87 37.19 25.72
CA SER A 55 -2.44 36.06 24.98
C SER A 55 -3.91 36.38 24.60
N ASP A 56 -4.59 35.50 23.86
CA ASP A 56 -6.01 35.67 23.51
C ASP A 56 -6.93 35.65 24.74
N GLU A 57 -6.51 34.93 25.80
CA GLU A 57 -7.27 34.84 27.06
C GLU A 57 -6.79 35.81 28.14
N LEU A 58 -5.62 36.44 27.97
CA LEU A 58 -4.99 37.29 28.99
C LEU A 58 -4.70 38.71 28.48
N SER A 59 -5.54 39.64 28.94
CA SER A 59 -5.38 41.08 28.70
C SER A 59 -5.25 41.85 30.01
N GLY A 60 -4.48 42.93 29.99
CA GLY A 60 -4.30 43.82 31.13
C GLY A 60 -4.03 45.26 30.72
N LEU A 61 -3.92 46.15 31.71
CA LEU A 61 -3.77 47.59 31.48
C LEU A 61 -2.42 48.12 31.97
N VAL A 62 -1.71 48.84 31.12
CA VAL A 62 -0.64 49.76 31.52
C VAL A 62 -1.25 51.15 31.70
N HIS A 63 -1.19 51.70 32.91
CA HIS A 63 -1.71 53.05 33.22
C HIS A 63 -0.81 54.14 32.62
N ASP A 64 -1.34 55.31 32.28
CA ASP A 64 -0.61 56.42 31.63
C ASP A 64 0.67 56.84 32.37
N SER A 65 0.63 56.80 33.70
CA SER A 65 1.76 57.10 34.59
C SER A 65 2.93 56.13 34.50
N ASN A 66 2.67 54.92 33.98
CA ASN A 66 3.62 53.82 33.89
C ASN A 66 4.05 53.57 32.43
N LEU A 67 3.57 54.38 31.49
CA LEU A 67 4.01 54.39 30.09
C LEU A 67 5.25 55.29 29.94
N ILE A 68 6.21 54.79 29.18
CA ILE A 68 7.44 55.48 28.77
C ILE A 68 7.31 55.96 27.31
N GLY A 69 6.45 55.31 26.50
CA GLY A 69 6.17 55.66 25.10
C GLY A 69 4.72 56.06 24.80
N ASP A 70 4.51 56.59 23.60
CA ASP A 70 3.20 56.70 22.96
C ASP A 70 3.04 55.51 22.01
N TYR A 71 1.88 54.85 22.00
CA TYR A 71 1.61 53.64 21.23
C TYR A 71 0.31 53.73 20.43
N ASP A 72 0.27 53.07 19.30
CA ASP A 72 -0.92 52.79 18.51
C ASP A 72 -1.36 51.32 18.69
N VAL A 73 -2.61 51.01 18.34
CA VAL A 73 -3.12 49.62 18.35
C VAL A 73 -2.32 48.76 17.37
N GLY A 74 -1.84 47.61 17.83
CA GLY A 74 -0.99 46.68 17.09
C GLY A 74 0.51 46.85 17.36
N ASP A 75 0.93 47.84 18.14
CA ASP A 75 2.34 47.99 18.53
C ASP A 75 2.73 46.92 19.57
N GLU A 76 3.99 46.48 19.53
CA GLU A 76 4.56 45.57 20.52
C GLU A 76 5.16 46.33 21.70
N VAL A 77 4.97 45.79 22.90
CA VAL A 77 5.46 46.38 24.15
C VAL A 77 6.00 45.30 25.09
N LEU A 78 7.02 45.65 25.87
CA LEU A 78 7.48 44.81 26.98
C LEU A 78 6.90 45.35 28.28
N VAL A 79 6.30 44.48 29.07
CA VAL A 79 5.63 44.84 30.31
C VAL A 79 6.06 43.94 31.47
N GLU A 80 6.15 44.50 32.66
CA GLU A 80 6.19 43.73 33.90
C GLU A 80 4.75 43.48 34.38
N LEU A 81 4.43 42.23 34.74
CA LEU A 81 3.17 41.91 35.42
C LEU A 81 3.23 42.44 36.86
N ALA A 82 2.66 43.61 37.10
CA ALA A 82 2.80 44.30 38.39
C ALA A 82 1.88 43.72 39.47
N ASP A 83 0.60 43.50 39.15
CA ASP A 83 -0.38 42.98 40.09
C ASP A 83 -1.57 42.34 39.37
N VAL A 84 -2.14 41.31 39.99
CA VAL A 84 -3.39 40.65 39.59
C VAL A 84 -4.42 40.90 40.70
N ARG A 85 -5.46 41.65 40.39
CA ARG A 85 -6.46 42.07 41.38
C ARG A 85 -7.45 40.94 41.69
N GLU A 86 -8.11 41.02 42.86
CA GLU A 86 -9.09 40.02 43.32
C GLU A 86 -10.28 39.79 42.36
N ASN A 87 -10.54 40.73 41.44
CA ASN A 87 -11.58 40.62 40.41
C ASN A 87 -11.08 40.05 39.07
N GLY A 88 -9.82 39.64 38.97
CA GLY A 88 -9.20 39.12 37.75
C GLY A 88 -8.58 40.19 36.84
N ASP A 89 -8.66 41.48 37.19
CA ASP A 89 -8.04 42.54 36.40
C ASP A 89 -6.52 42.50 36.55
N VAL A 90 -5.83 42.55 35.41
CA VAL A 90 -4.37 42.49 35.33
C VAL A 90 -3.79 43.87 35.11
N SER A 91 -2.75 44.23 35.87
CA SER A 91 -2.05 45.51 35.73
C SER A 91 -0.59 45.32 35.36
N PHE A 92 -0.14 46.17 34.45
CA PHE A 92 1.17 46.12 33.83
C PHE A 92 1.94 47.43 34.01
N GLU A 93 3.26 47.34 33.97
CA GLU A 93 4.19 48.48 33.91
C GLU A 93 5.08 48.34 32.68
N GLU A 94 5.22 49.39 31.84
CA GLU A 94 6.12 49.32 30.68
C GLU A 94 7.57 49.21 31.16
N VAL A 95 8.31 48.28 30.57
CA VAL A 95 9.75 48.12 30.80
C VAL A 95 10.53 48.28 29.49
N ARG A 96 11.78 48.73 29.60
CA ARG A 96 12.71 48.80 28.46
C ARG A 96 13.97 48.03 28.77
N VAL A 97 14.17 46.95 28.03
CA VAL A 97 15.31 46.05 28.17
C VAL A 97 16.05 46.01 26.83
N ALA A 98 17.34 46.33 26.84
CA ALA A 98 18.14 46.35 25.62
C ALA A 98 18.63 44.96 25.20
N ASP A 99 18.96 44.11 26.18
CA ASP A 99 19.42 42.73 26.00
C ASP A 99 18.62 41.79 26.90
N PHE A 100 17.84 40.90 26.29
CA PHE A 100 17.04 39.89 26.99
C PHE A 100 17.04 38.56 26.24
N THR A 101 16.77 37.48 26.98
CA THR A 101 16.47 36.17 26.41
C THR A 101 14.96 36.00 26.39
N LEU A 102 14.39 35.76 25.22
CA LEU A 102 12.97 35.44 25.10
C LEU A 102 12.75 33.96 25.48
N GLN A 103 11.82 33.69 26.39
CA GLN A 103 11.41 32.34 26.78
C GLN A 103 9.92 32.16 26.54
N GLN A 104 9.53 31.16 25.76
CA GLN A 104 8.12 30.93 25.51
C GLN A 104 7.49 30.13 26.66
N VAL A 105 6.28 30.52 27.05
CA VAL A 105 5.49 29.91 28.12
C VAL A 105 4.16 29.47 27.53
N GLY A 106 3.73 28.25 27.86
CA GLY A 106 2.50 27.64 27.36
C GLY A 106 2.52 27.12 25.93
N ARG A 107 3.59 27.35 25.16
CA ARG A 107 3.90 26.46 24.04
C ARG A 107 4.49 25.18 24.63
N GLY A 108 3.86 24.04 24.36
CA GLY A 108 4.38 22.75 24.79
C GLY A 108 5.83 22.55 24.37
N SER A 109 6.52 21.58 24.98
CA SER A 109 7.86 21.24 24.50
C SER A 109 7.80 20.81 23.03
N GLU A 110 8.73 21.29 22.20
CA GLU A 110 8.80 20.85 20.80
C GLU A 110 9.19 19.37 20.77
N GLN A 111 8.35 18.55 20.15
CA GLN A 111 8.53 17.10 20.06
C GLN A 111 8.41 16.64 18.61
N VAL A 112 8.99 15.48 18.33
CA VAL A 112 8.68 14.70 17.12
C VAL A 112 7.67 13.62 17.46
N VAL A 113 7.00 13.07 16.45
CA VAL A 113 5.93 12.07 16.62
C VAL A 113 6.41 10.83 17.38
N ASP A 114 7.62 10.36 17.12
CA ASP A 114 8.15 9.11 17.70
C ASP A 114 8.41 9.24 19.20
N ASP A 115 8.69 10.46 19.67
CA ASP A 115 8.98 10.75 21.08
C ASP A 115 7.70 11.01 21.89
N LEU A 116 6.53 11.09 21.24
CA LEU A 116 5.27 11.45 21.91
C LEU A 116 4.88 10.43 22.99
N ALA A 117 5.16 9.14 22.80
CA ALA A 117 4.84 8.12 23.80
C ALA A 117 5.48 8.43 25.16
N ASP A 118 6.70 8.98 25.17
CA ASP A 118 7.44 9.36 26.38
C ASP A 118 6.92 10.65 27.02
N ALA A 119 6.21 11.49 26.26
CA ALA A 119 5.59 12.74 26.69
C ALA A 119 4.10 12.60 27.08
N THR A 120 3.62 11.38 27.31
CA THR A 120 2.20 11.13 27.63
C THR A 120 1.72 11.95 28.83
N GLY A 121 0.66 12.73 28.63
CA GLY A 121 0.03 13.60 29.61
C GLY A 121 0.57 15.04 29.63
N GLU A 122 1.66 15.30 28.91
CA GLU A 122 2.27 16.62 28.74
C GLU A 122 1.67 17.37 27.53
N THR A 123 1.78 18.70 27.53
CA THR A 123 1.47 19.53 26.37
C THR A 123 2.73 19.70 25.54
N VAL A 124 2.60 19.45 24.23
CA VAL A 124 3.70 19.45 23.26
C VAL A 124 3.35 20.29 22.05
N THR A 125 4.36 20.68 21.29
CA THR A 125 4.19 21.34 19.99
C THR A 125 4.86 20.50 18.91
N VAL A 126 4.13 20.24 17.82
CA VAL A 126 4.59 19.44 16.67
C VAL A 126 4.36 20.24 15.39
N ASN A 127 5.39 20.31 14.55
CA ASN A 127 5.32 20.91 13.21
C ASN A 127 5.19 19.78 12.18
N GLY A 128 4.22 19.87 11.28
CA GLY A 128 3.98 18.79 10.32
C GLY A 128 3.04 19.14 9.17
N GLU A 129 2.87 18.18 8.26
CA GLU A 129 1.93 18.23 7.14
C GLU A 129 0.63 17.49 7.48
N VAL A 130 -0.51 18.10 7.15
CA VAL A 130 -1.83 17.46 7.30
C VAL A 130 -2.08 16.46 6.15
N LEU A 131 -2.01 15.16 6.44
CA LEU A 131 -2.20 14.09 5.45
C LEU A 131 -3.66 13.71 5.21
N GLN A 132 -4.49 13.80 6.25
CA GLN A 132 -5.89 13.37 6.22
C GLN A 132 -6.72 14.22 7.19
N ILE A 133 -7.98 14.50 6.82
CA ILE A 133 -8.95 15.19 7.68
C ILE A 133 -10.24 14.37 7.72
N LYS A 134 -10.60 13.86 8.89
CA LYS A 134 -11.79 13.04 9.11
C LYS A 134 -12.73 13.69 10.10
N GLN A 135 -13.88 14.15 9.62
CA GLN A 135 -14.97 14.59 10.49
C GLN A 135 -15.65 13.38 11.13
N THR A 136 -15.70 13.33 12.46
CA THR A 136 -16.49 12.33 13.19
C THR A 136 -17.78 12.94 13.76
N GLY A 137 -18.60 12.12 14.42
CA GLY A 137 -19.75 12.62 15.18
C GLY A 137 -19.36 13.46 16.42
N GLY A 138 -18.09 13.44 16.82
CA GLY A 138 -17.51 14.27 17.86
C GLY A 138 -16.43 15.19 17.28
N PRO A 139 -15.13 14.93 17.55
CA PRO A 139 -14.04 15.77 17.08
C PRO A 139 -13.76 15.62 15.57
N THR A 140 -13.05 16.59 15.03
CA THR A 140 -12.33 16.46 13.75
C THR A 140 -11.00 15.78 14.02
N ILE A 141 -10.69 14.71 13.30
CA ILE A 141 -9.40 14.01 13.41
C ILE A 141 -8.52 14.43 12.23
N PHE A 142 -7.38 15.03 12.51
CA PHE A 142 -6.32 15.30 11.56
C PHE A 142 -5.28 14.20 11.67
N GLN A 143 -4.79 13.65 10.56
CA GLN A 143 -3.55 12.86 10.57
C GLN A 143 -2.41 13.82 10.24
N LEU A 144 -1.55 14.08 11.22
CA LEU A 144 -0.41 14.97 11.08
C LEU A 144 0.85 14.13 10.90
N ARG A 145 1.63 14.40 9.86
CA ARG A 145 2.95 13.81 9.67
C ARG A 145 4.03 14.82 9.97
N ASP A 146 4.97 14.46 10.83
CA ASP A 146 6.19 15.22 11.01
C ASP A 146 7.39 14.52 10.32
N ARG A 147 8.61 14.79 10.75
CA ARG A 147 9.80 14.15 10.18
C ARG A 147 10.05 12.71 10.64
N SER A 148 9.31 12.20 11.64
CA SER A 148 9.55 10.87 12.21
C SER A 148 8.37 9.92 11.99
N GLY A 149 7.12 10.43 12.03
CA GLY A 149 5.95 9.58 11.88
C GLY A 149 4.64 10.33 11.69
N VAL A 150 3.54 9.59 11.80
CA VAL A 150 2.17 10.09 11.64
C VAL A 150 1.39 9.88 12.93
N VAL A 151 0.77 10.94 13.43
CA VAL A 151 -0.04 10.92 14.65
C VAL A 151 -1.46 11.43 14.38
N PRO A 152 -2.49 10.76 14.94
CA PRO A 152 -3.84 11.31 14.95
C PRO A 152 -3.94 12.47 15.94
N CYS A 153 -4.49 13.59 15.49
CA CYS A 153 -4.75 14.79 16.29
C CYS A 153 -6.26 15.06 16.34
N ALA A 154 -6.85 14.94 17.52
CA ALA A 154 -8.27 15.17 17.75
C ALA A 154 -8.52 16.63 18.15
N ALA A 155 -9.22 17.38 17.30
CA ALA A 155 -9.63 18.74 17.57
C ALA A 155 -11.14 18.81 17.80
N PHE A 156 -11.56 19.46 18.88
CA PHE A 156 -12.97 19.61 19.24
C PHE A 156 -13.36 21.09 19.26
N ASP A 157 -14.51 21.39 18.66
CA ASP A 157 -15.16 22.71 18.72
C ASP A 157 -16.59 22.52 19.25
N GLU A 158 -17.47 21.96 18.42
CA GLU A 158 -18.79 21.46 18.81
C GLU A 158 -19.08 20.09 18.18
N ALA A 159 -20.04 19.34 18.74
CA ALA A 159 -20.37 18.01 18.26
C ALA A 159 -20.83 18.01 16.79
N GLY A 160 -20.03 17.39 15.91
CA GLY A 160 -20.30 17.31 14.47
C GLY A 160 -19.97 18.58 13.69
N VAL A 161 -19.34 19.58 14.31
CA VAL A 161 -18.79 20.77 13.66
C VAL A 161 -17.32 20.54 13.34
N ARG A 162 -16.88 21.02 12.18
CA ARG A 162 -15.47 20.93 11.76
C ARG A 162 -14.64 21.96 12.51
N ALA A 163 -13.74 21.49 13.35
CA ALA A 163 -12.71 22.32 13.96
C ALA A 163 -11.71 22.77 12.89
N TYR A 164 -11.19 23.99 13.01
CA TYR A 164 -10.21 24.58 12.10
C TYR A 164 -10.58 24.44 10.60
N PRO A 165 -11.73 25.00 10.16
CA PRO A 165 -12.22 24.82 8.78
C PRO A 165 -11.30 25.43 7.70
N ALA A 166 -10.38 26.31 8.08
CA ALA A 166 -9.38 26.91 7.19
C ALA A 166 -8.23 25.96 6.82
N VAL A 167 -7.98 24.91 7.64
CA VAL A 167 -6.89 23.94 7.43
C VAL A 167 -7.29 22.93 6.36
N GLY A 168 -6.48 22.82 5.32
CA GLY A 168 -6.60 21.89 4.20
C GLY A 168 -5.65 20.69 4.29
N LEU A 169 -5.83 19.75 3.36
CA LEU A 169 -4.88 18.67 3.12
C LEU A 169 -3.60 19.25 2.50
N GLY A 170 -2.44 18.83 2.97
CA GLY A 170 -1.13 19.31 2.53
C GLY A 170 -0.69 20.65 3.16
N ASP A 171 -1.51 21.24 4.03
CA ASP A 171 -1.11 22.41 4.79
C ASP A 171 0.00 22.03 5.78
N ILE A 172 1.00 22.89 5.87
CA ILE A 172 2.06 22.81 6.88
C ILE A 172 1.58 23.57 8.10
N VAL A 173 1.52 22.89 9.24
CA VAL A 173 0.92 23.44 10.46
C VAL A 173 1.87 23.30 11.64
N GLN A 174 1.72 24.22 12.58
CA GLN A 174 2.20 24.08 13.95
C GLN A 174 0.99 23.71 14.82
N LEU A 175 1.09 22.60 15.52
CA LEU A 175 0.03 22.07 16.37
C LEU A 175 0.52 22.02 17.81
N THR A 176 -0.22 22.63 18.73
CA THR A 176 -0.02 22.50 20.17
C THR A 176 -1.17 21.69 20.75
N GLY A 177 -0.84 20.67 21.54
CA GLY A 177 -1.85 19.79 22.10
C GLY A 177 -1.31 18.90 23.20
N ARG A 178 -2.24 18.28 23.91
CA ARG A 178 -1.92 17.36 25.00
C ARG A 178 -1.78 15.94 24.47
N VAL A 179 -0.70 15.28 24.85
CA VAL A 179 -0.46 13.88 24.49
C VAL A 179 -1.34 12.96 25.35
N GLU A 180 -2.13 12.12 24.71
CA GLU A 180 -2.99 11.14 25.37
C GLU A 180 -2.80 9.75 24.73
N SER A 181 -3.07 8.70 25.52
CA SER A 181 -3.09 7.32 25.01
C SER A 181 -4.53 6.92 24.66
N ARG A 182 -4.75 6.42 23.45
CA ARG A 182 -6.06 6.02 22.96
C ARG A 182 -5.96 4.78 22.07
N ASN A 183 -6.80 3.78 22.36
CA ASN A 183 -6.88 2.52 21.60
C ASN A 183 -5.52 1.80 21.41
N GLY A 184 -4.61 1.88 22.38
CA GLY A 184 -3.28 1.27 22.28
C GLY A 184 -2.21 2.22 21.71
N GLY A 185 -2.61 3.21 20.89
CA GLY A 185 -1.72 4.21 20.30
C GLY A 185 -1.66 5.56 21.03
N VAL A 186 -0.85 6.46 20.47
CA VAL A 186 -0.71 7.86 20.91
C VAL A 186 -1.59 8.78 20.07
N GLN A 187 -2.22 9.77 20.69
CA GLN A 187 -3.04 10.78 20.04
C GLN A 187 -2.78 12.14 20.67
N LEU A 188 -2.81 13.21 19.86
CA LEU A 188 -2.79 14.60 20.36
C LEU A 188 -4.22 15.12 20.50
N GLU A 189 -4.61 15.59 21.69
CA GLU A 189 -5.81 16.40 21.87
C GLU A 189 -5.43 17.87 21.57
N VAL A 190 -5.95 18.39 20.47
CA VAL A 190 -5.53 19.69 19.91
C VAL A 190 -6.08 20.83 20.75
N GLU A 191 -5.17 21.67 21.24
CA GLU A 191 -5.49 22.92 21.92
C GLU A 191 -5.41 24.09 20.92
N GLU A 192 -4.34 24.13 20.12
CA GLU A 192 -4.09 25.15 19.11
C GLU A 192 -3.58 24.52 17.81
N LEU A 193 -4.03 25.03 16.66
CA LEU A 193 -3.54 24.60 15.35
C LEU A 193 -3.46 25.80 14.40
N THR A 194 -2.24 26.10 13.98
CA THR A 194 -1.90 27.27 13.18
C THR A 194 -1.24 26.86 11.87
N VAL A 195 -1.76 27.35 10.74
CA VAL A 195 -1.14 27.14 9.42
C VAL A 195 0.10 28.03 9.30
N LEU A 196 1.26 27.41 9.06
CA LEU A 196 2.51 28.11 8.83
C LEU A 196 2.51 28.72 7.44
N THR A 197 3.16 29.88 7.31
CA THR A 197 3.26 30.59 6.02
C THR A 197 4.66 31.14 5.81
N SER A 198 4.99 31.45 4.55
CA SER A 198 6.24 32.12 4.16
C SER A 198 7.49 31.32 4.61
N GLU A 199 8.51 31.99 5.13
CA GLU A 199 9.78 31.34 5.49
C GLU A 199 9.65 30.22 6.55
N ALA A 200 8.62 30.26 7.42
CA ALA A 200 8.40 29.20 8.39
C ALA A 200 7.86 27.93 7.74
N GLU A 201 6.91 28.09 6.81
CA GLU A 201 6.38 27.00 5.99
C GLU A 201 7.48 26.36 5.16
N ASP A 202 8.30 27.16 4.46
CA ASP A 202 9.37 26.67 3.60
C ASP A 202 10.40 25.85 4.39
N ARG A 203 10.83 26.34 5.56
CA ARG A 203 11.79 25.60 6.42
C ARG A 203 11.26 24.26 6.89
N VAL A 204 10.00 24.22 7.34
CA VAL A 204 9.40 22.96 7.82
C VAL A 204 9.20 22.01 6.64
N ARG A 205 8.71 22.50 5.51
CA ARG A 205 8.53 21.68 4.30
C ARG A 205 9.84 21.06 3.81
N GLU A 206 10.91 21.84 3.72
CA GLU A 206 12.25 21.32 3.33
C GLU A 206 12.72 20.21 4.29
N ALA A 207 12.53 20.38 5.60
CA ALA A 207 12.90 19.36 6.58
C ALA A 207 12.03 18.10 6.50
N LEU A 208 10.72 18.25 6.21
CA LEU A 208 9.81 17.12 6.00
C LEU A 208 10.14 16.35 4.72
N ASP A 209 10.44 17.06 3.63
CA ASP A 209 10.79 16.45 2.34
C ASP A 209 12.11 15.66 2.44
N GLU A 210 13.14 16.20 3.12
CA GLU A 210 14.41 15.50 3.36
C GLU A 210 14.20 14.23 4.19
N ALA A 211 13.41 14.31 5.27
CA ALA A 211 13.11 13.15 6.11
C ALA A 211 12.26 12.10 5.39
N LEU A 212 11.31 12.55 4.55
CA LEU A 212 10.49 11.67 3.71
C LEU A 212 11.35 10.90 2.70
N ASP A 213 12.28 11.58 2.03
CA ASP A 213 13.20 10.96 1.07
C ASP A 213 14.12 9.92 1.74
N GLU A 214 14.63 10.23 2.94
CA GLU A 214 15.44 9.29 3.74
C GLU A 214 14.63 8.06 4.18
N ALA A 215 13.45 8.26 4.77
CA ALA A 215 12.60 7.16 5.26
C ALA A 215 12.05 6.30 4.11
N ALA A 216 11.85 6.89 2.93
CA ALA A 216 11.41 6.17 1.74
C ALA A 216 12.51 5.31 1.10
N ASP A 217 13.80 5.55 1.38
CA ASP A 217 14.86 4.75 0.77
C ASP A 217 14.78 3.29 1.24
N PRO A 218 14.71 2.31 0.32
CA PRO A 218 14.63 0.90 0.68
C PRO A 218 15.94 0.38 1.26
N ALA A 219 15.84 -0.68 2.06
CA ALA A 219 17.00 -1.36 2.62
C ALA A 219 17.87 -1.98 1.51
N ASP A 220 19.19 -1.87 1.67
CA ASP A 220 20.15 -2.64 0.89
C ASP A 220 20.13 -4.10 1.37
N ILE A 221 19.74 -5.02 0.50
CA ILE A 221 19.67 -6.45 0.80
C ILE A 221 20.61 -7.25 -0.11
N ASP A 222 21.15 -8.34 0.42
CA ASP A 222 21.78 -9.36 -0.42
C ASP A 222 20.69 -10.25 -1.04
N PRO A 223 20.81 -10.64 -2.33
CA PRO A 223 19.91 -11.60 -2.97
C PRO A 223 19.78 -12.89 -2.16
N LEU A 224 18.59 -13.50 -2.13
CA LEU A 224 18.44 -14.83 -1.56
C LEU A 224 19.28 -15.86 -2.33
N VAL A 225 19.21 -15.81 -3.66
CA VAL A 225 19.94 -16.69 -4.58
C VAL A 225 20.69 -15.84 -5.61
N ASP A 226 21.88 -16.29 -6.00
CA ASP A 226 22.67 -15.68 -7.07
C ASP A 226 22.09 -16.10 -8.43
N TRP A 227 21.43 -15.16 -9.12
CA TRP A 227 20.78 -15.43 -10.39
C TRP A 227 20.92 -14.27 -11.38
N THR A 228 21.82 -14.43 -12.36
CA THR A 228 22.15 -13.38 -13.33
C THR A 228 20.95 -12.85 -14.13
N ALA A 229 19.96 -13.68 -14.43
CA ALA A 229 18.74 -13.23 -15.11
C ALA A 229 17.95 -12.25 -14.23
N PHE A 230 17.78 -12.61 -12.95
CA PHE A 230 17.09 -11.79 -11.95
C PHE A 230 17.83 -10.47 -11.67
N GLU A 231 19.17 -10.46 -11.80
CA GLU A 231 19.97 -9.26 -11.50
C GLU A 231 19.53 -8.01 -12.25
N LYS A 232 18.94 -8.19 -13.45
CA LYS A 232 18.46 -7.09 -14.30
C LYS A 232 17.27 -6.33 -13.70
N LEU A 233 16.54 -6.94 -12.75
CA LEU A 233 15.32 -6.41 -12.16
C LEU A 233 15.56 -5.62 -10.86
N TRP A 234 16.78 -5.67 -10.30
CA TRP A 234 17.07 -5.06 -8.98
C TRP A 234 16.80 -3.56 -8.92
N ASP A 235 17.18 -2.82 -9.97
CA ASP A 235 17.00 -1.37 -10.00
C ASP A 235 15.51 -0.99 -10.04
N ASP A 236 14.71 -1.69 -10.85
CA ASP A 236 13.27 -1.50 -10.96
C ASP A 236 12.56 -1.86 -9.65
N LEU A 237 12.91 -2.99 -9.03
CA LEU A 237 12.37 -3.41 -7.73
C LEU A 237 12.72 -2.39 -6.64
N ARG A 238 13.94 -1.84 -6.65
CA ARG A 238 14.34 -0.79 -5.70
C ARG A 238 13.54 0.49 -5.89
N GLU A 239 13.28 0.88 -7.13
CA GLU A 239 12.44 2.05 -7.43
C GLU A 239 11.00 1.84 -6.94
N VAL A 240 10.41 0.68 -7.22
CA VAL A 240 9.09 0.30 -6.70
C VAL A 240 9.08 0.29 -5.17
N ALA A 241 10.08 -0.30 -4.51
CA ALA A 241 10.17 -0.32 -3.05
C ALA A 241 10.13 1.10 -2.47
N ARG A 242 10.92 2.01 -3.04
CA ARG A 242 10.93 3.43 -2.68
C ARG A 242 9.57 4.08 -2.89
N GLN A 243 8.93 3.82 -4.03
CA GLN A 243 7.62 4.37 -4.36
C GLN A 243 6.54 3.89 -3.38
N LEU A 244 6.53 2.61 -3.00
CA LEU A 244 5.57 2.05 -2.05
C LEU A 244 5.78 2.61 -0.63
N ARG A 245 7.04 2.67 -0.15
CA ARG A 245 7.38 3.29 1.15
C ARG A 245 6.95 4.75 1.19
N ARG A 246 7.30 5.53 0.16
CA ARG A 246 6.87 6.93 0.02
C ARG A 246 5.35 7.07 0.01
N THR A 247 4.65 6.21 -0.72
CA THR A 247 3.17 6.21 -0.80
C THR A 247 2.53 6.08 0.58
N VAL A 248 3.05 5.14 1.40
CA VAL A 248 2.62 4.99 2.80
C VAL A 248 2.90 6.26 3.60
N LEU A 249 4.13 6.78 3.57
CA LEU A 249 4.54 7.96 4.33
C LEU A 249 3.78 9.24 3.90
N GLU A 250 3.28 9.32 2.67
CA GLU A 250 2.42 10.41 2.21
C GLU A 250 0.94 10.25 2.62
N GLY A 251 0.57 9.22 3.37
CA GLY A 251 -0.81 8.96 3.76
C GLY A 251 -1.71 8.59 2.60
N ARG A 252 -1.14 8.05 1.52
CA ARG A 252 -1.91 7.52 0.39
C ARG A 252 -2.14 6.01 0.62
N PRO A 253 -3.39 5.53 0.69
CA PRO A 253 -3.66 4.11 0.81
C PRO A 253 -3.16 3.32 -0.41
N ILE A 254 -2.85 2.04 -0.24
CA ILE A 254 -2.51 1.09 -1.30
C ILE A 254 -3.65 0.07 -1.43
N ARG A 255 -4.06 -0.22 -2.66
CA ARG A 255 -4.94 -1.33 -3.01
C ARG A 255 -4.11 -2.32 -3.81
N MET A 256 -3.84 -3.47 -3.22
CA MET A 256 -3.00 -4.52 -3.80
C MET A 256 -3.89 -5.58 -4.43
N ARG A 257 -3.95 -5.58 -5.75
CA ARG A 257 -4.63 -6.60 -6.56
C ARG A 257 -3.63 -7.66 -6.97
N HIS A 258 -4.01 -8.92 -6.85
CA HIS A 258 -3.16 -10.04 -7.26
C HIS A 258 -3.96 -11.13 -7.96
N HIS A 259 -3.34 -11.95 -8.81
CA HIS A 259 -3.98 -13.17 -9.31
C HIS A 259 -4.27 -14.16 -8.17
N ALA A 260 -5.37 -14.88 -8.29
CA ALA A 260 -5.95 -15.69 -7.22
C ALA A 260 -5.46 -17.16 -7.26
N ASP A 261 -4.14 -17.33 -7.29
CA ASP A 261 -3.43 -18.62 -7.38
C ASP A 261 -2.16 -18.64 -6.51
N GLY A 262 -1.39 -19.72 -6.59
CA GLY A 262 -0.17 -19.92 -5.83
C GLY A 262 0.87 -18.80 -5.98
N ASP A 263 1.22 -18.38 -7.20
CA ASP A 263 2.25 -17.33 -7.41
C ASP A 263 1.76 -15.96 -6.95
N GLY A 264 0.55 -15.56 -7.34
CA GLY A 264 -0.05 -14.29 -6.91
C GLY A 264 -0.20 -14.19 -5.38
N LEU A 265 -0.42 -15.29 -4.67
CA LEU A 265 -0.42 -15.33 -3.19
C LEU A 265 0.99 -15.26 -2.61
N CYS A 266 1.95 -15.98 -3.20
CA CYS A 266 3.36 -15.87 -2.82
C CYS A 266 3.93 -14.47 -3.07
N ALA A 267 3.36 -13.72 -4.02
CA ALA A 267 3.70 -12.33 -4.25
C ALA A 267 3.06 -11.39 -3.22
N SER A 268 1.75 -11.54 -3.02
CA SER A 268 0.94 -10.55 -2.30
C SER A 268 1.03 -10.66 -0.78
N VAL A 269 1.21 -11.85 -0.21
CA VAL A 269 1.24 -12.06 1.25
C VAL A 269 2.52 -11.50 1.89
N PRO A 270 3.74 -11.82 1.40
CA PRO A 270 4.97 -11.23 1.94
C PRO A 270 4.97 -9.70 1.85
N LEU A 271 4.52 -9.17 0.71
CA LEU A 271 4.49 -7.73 0.49
C LEU A 271 3.43 -7.05 1.35
N GLN A 272 2.28 -7.70 1.58
CA GLN A 272 1.29 -7.23 2.53
C GLN A 272 1.90 -7.13 3.92
N PHE A 273 2.60 -8.16 4.37
CA PHE A 273 3.16 -8.20 5.72
C PHE A 273 4.27 -7.15 5.91
N ALA A 274 5.17 -6.99 4.94
CA ALA A 274 6.21 -5.98 4.96
C ALA A 274 5.62 -4.55 5.02
N LEU A 275 4.62 -4.27 4.19
CA LEU A 275 3.95 -2.96 4.19
C LEU A 275 3.16 -2.70 5.48
N GLU A 276 2.49 -3.70 6.05
CA GLU A 276 1.79 -3.55 7.33
C GLU A 276 2.73 -3.25 8.48
N ARG A 277 3.91 -3.88 8.53
CA ARG A 277 4.95 -3.57 9.51
C ARG A 277 5.54 -2.19 9.30
N PHE A 278 5.85 -1.83 8.05
CA PHE A 278 6.30 -0.48 7.72
C PHE A 278 5.28 0.60 8.10
N ILE A 279 3.98 0.34 7.89
CA ILE A 279 2.90 1.22 8.36
C ILE A 279 2.90 1.30 9.89
N ALA A 280 2.98 0.17 10.59
CA ALA A 280 2.97 0.13 12.06
C ALA A 280 4.18 0.86 12.68
N ASP A 281 5.33 0.85 12.01
CA ASP A 281 6.54 1.54 12.47
C ASP A 281 6.44 3.07 12.33
N HIS A 282 5.62 3.59 11.41
CA HIS A 282 5.53 5.03 11.12
C HIS A 282 4.20 5.66 11.53
N TYR A 283 3.19 4.88 11.89
CA TYR A 283 1.87 5.38 12.31
C TYR A 283 1.62 5.06 13.78
N GLN A 284 1.32 6.10 14.57
CA GLN A 284 0.93 5.94 15.98
C GLN A 284 -0.47 5.32 16.14
N ASP A 285 -1.27 5.26 15.07
CA ASP A 285 -2.55 4.57 15.03
C ASP A 285 -2.35 3.07 14.73
N GLU A 286 -2.53 2.19 15.71
CA GLU A 286 -2.42 0.74 15.55
C GLU A 286 -3.36 0.17 14.46
N GLU A 287 -4.43 0.89 14.11
CA GLU A 287 -5.39 0.48 13.10
C GLU A 287 -5.03 1.00 11.69
N ALA A 288 -3.91 1.72 11.54
CA ALA A 288 -3.41 2.27 10.27
C ALA A 288 -3.34 1.22 9.16
N GLY A 289 -2.71 0.07 9.44
CA GLY A 289 -2.54 -1.01 8.46
C GLY A 289 -3.86 -1.45 7.82
N ARG A 290 -4.96 -1.53 8.60
CA ARG A 290 -6.27 -1.99 8.11
C ARG A 290 -6.93 -1.06 7.10
N HIS A 291 -6.60 0.22 7.12
CA HIS A 291 -7.22 1.20 6.24
C HIS A 291 -6.28 1.75 5.17
N MET A 292 -4.98 1.76 5.46
CA MET A 292 -3.92 2.12 4.51
C MET A 292 -3.67 1.02 3.49
N LEU A 293 -3.76 -0.25 3.87
CA LEU A 293 -3.52 -1.37 2.95
C LEU A 293 -4.74 -2.26 2.82
N LYS A 294 -5.04 -2.70 1.60
CA LYS A 294 -5.99 -3.79 1.38
C LYS A 294 -5.52 -4.68 0.24
N ARG A 295 -5.36 -5.97 0.52
CA ARG A 295 -5.15 -7.04 -0.45
C ARG A 295 -6.48 -7.51 -1.02
N LEU A 296 -6.53 -7.73 -2.34
CA LEU A 296 -7.73 -8.02 -3.10
C LEU A 296 -7.41 -9.06 -4.20
N PRO A 297 -7.94 -10.29 -4.12
CA PRO A 297 -7.70 -11.29 -5.16
C PRO A 297 -8.48 -10.95 -6.45
N SER A 298 -7.89 -11.30 -7.59
CA SER A 298 -8.46 -11.19 -8.93
C SER A 298 -8.57 -12.58 -9.52
N LYS A 299 -9.79 -12.96 -9.93
CA LYS A 299 -10.03 -14.32 -10.47
C LYS A 299 -9.65 -14.45 -11.92
N ALA A 300 -9.76 -13.36 -12.67
CA ALA A 300 -9.30 -13.31 -14.03
C ALA A 300 -7.78 -13.02 -14.03
N PRO A 301 -7.07 -13.48 -15.05
CA PRO A 301 -5.66 -13.16 -15.27
C PRO A 301 -5.51 -11.77 -15.92
N TYR A 302 -6.28 -10.79 -15.46
CA TYR A 302 -6.24 -9.37 -15.84
C TYR A 302 -7.18 -8.57 -14.92
N TYR A 303 -7.05 -7.25 -14.88
CA TYR A 303 -7.86 -6.37 -14.04
C TYR A 303 -9.24 -6.12 -14.65
N GLU A 304 -10.25 -6.85 -14.17
CA GLU A 304 -11.59 -6.77 -14.74
C GLU A 304 -12.28 -5.41 -14.53
N LEU A 305 -13.14 -5.04 -15.48
CA LEU A 305 -14.02 -3.87 -15.33
C LEU A 305 -14.92 -3.95 -14.10
N GLU A 306 -15.30 -5.16 -13.66
CA GLU A 306 -16.04 -5.36 -12.41
C GLU A 306 -15.19 -4.95 -11.19
N ASP A 307 -13.93 -5.37 -11.17
CA ASP A 307 -13.01 -5.14 -10.06
C ASP A 307 -12.64 -3.65 -9.94
N VAL A 308 -12.25 -2.99 -11.02
CA VAL A 308 -11.96 -1.55 -11.00
C VAL A 308 -13.18 -0.71 -10.60
N THR A 309 -14.38 -1.11 -11.03
CA THR A 309 -15.61 -0.39 -10.67
C THR A 309 -15.88 -0.50 -9.17
N ARG A 310 -15.66 -1.68 -8.60
CA ARG A 310 -15.80 -1.91 -7.15
C ARG A 310 -14.76 -1.12 -6.37
N ASP A 311 -13.50 -1.17 -6.80
CA ASP A 311 -12.38 -0.51 -6.12
C ASP A 311 -12.54 1.01 -6.14
N LEU A 312 -12.91 1.58 -7.30
CA LEU A 312 -13.23 3.01 -7.42
C LEU A 312 -14.40 3.42 -6.52
N ASN A 313 -15.47 2.63 -6.48
CA ASN A 313 -16.61 2.94 -5.61
C ASN A 313 -16.17 3.01 -4.14
N PHE A 314 -15.41 2.02 -3.66
CA PHE A 314 -14.89 2.04 -2.30
C PHE A 314 -13.91 3.20 -2.05
N ALA A 315 -13.00 3.48 -2.98
CA ALA A 315 -12.05 4.59 -2.86
C ALA A 315 -12.76 5.96 -2.76
N LEU A 316 -13.78 6.19 -3.59
CA LEU A 316 -14.56 7.42 -3.58
C LEU A 316 -15.40 7.56 -2.30
N GLU A 317 -16.01 6.47 -1.82
CA GLU A 317 -16.73 6.47 -0.54
C GLU A 317 -15.78 6.76 0.63
N ASN A 318 -14.58 6.17 0.64
CA ASN A 318 -13.58 6.42 1.68
C ASN A 318 -13.05 7.84 1.66
N ARG A 319 -12.83 8.43 0.48
CA ARG A 319 -12.47 9.85 0.36
C ARG A 319 -13.56 10.74 0.94
N GLU A 320 -14.83 10.48 0.62
CA GLU A 320 -15.95 11.30 1.10
C GLU A 320 -16.19 11.13 2.62
N ARG A 321 -16.15 9.90 3.13
CA ARG A 321 -16.49 9.61 4.54
C ARG A 321 -15.33 9.76 5.50
N HIS A 322 -14.11 9.56 5.02
CA HIS A 322 -12.92 9.47 5.85
C HIS A 322 -11.83 10.45 5.43
N GLY A 323 -12.01 11.23 4.36
CA GLY A 323 -11.03 12.21 3.90
C GLY A 323 -9.75 11.57 3.37
N GLN A 324 -9.77 10.27 3.03
CA GLN A 324 -8.60 9.56 2.50
C GLN A 324 -8.23 10.08 1.11
N LYS A 325 -6.91 10.12 0.82
CA LYS A 325 -6.42 10.25 -0.55
C LYS A 325 -6.93 9.07 -1.38
N LEU A 326 -7.12 9.27 -2.69
CA LEU A 326 -7.37 8.13 -3.58
C LEU A 326 -6.14 7.22 -3.59
N PRO A 327 -6.33 5.89 -3.62
CA PRO A 327 -5.24 4.96 -3.38
C PRO A 327 -4.25 4.93 -4.54
N LEU A 328 -3.07 4.37 -4.30
CA LEU A 328 -2.25 3.74 -5.32
C LEU A 328 -2.80 2.34 -5.59
N LEU A 329 -2.90 1.95 -6.86
CA LEU A 329 -3.18 0.58 -7.26
C LEU A 329 -1.87 -0.16 -7.49
N LEU A 330 -1.68 -1.27 -6.79
CA LEU A 330 -0.55 -2.17 -6.96
C LEU A 330 -1.07 -3.48 -7.54
N MET A 331 -0.66 -3.81 -8.75
CA MET A 331 -1.04 -5.02 -9.49
C MET A 331 0.11 -6.02 -9.40
N LEU A 332 -0.18 -7.22 -8.92
CA LEU A 332 0.77 -8.32 -8.78
C LEU A 332 0.29 -9.51 -9.60
N ASP A 333 1.19 -10.12 -10.36
CA ASP A 333 0.92 -11.33 -11.15
C ASP A 333 -0.23 -11.17 -12.15
N ASN A 334 -0.42 -9.92 -12.59
CA ASN A 334 -1.43 -9.46 -13.52
C ASN A 334 -1.09 -8.01 -13.89
N GLY A 335 -1.68 -7.49 -14.97
CA GLY A 335 -1.65 -6.07 -15.27
C GLY A 335 -0.78 -5.65 -16.46
N SER A 336 -0.04 -6.59 -17.05
CA SER A 336 0.88 -6.27 -18.14
C SER A 336 0.27 -6.30 -19.54
N THR A 337 -1.00 -6.66 -19.70
CA THR A 337 -1.59 -7.04 -21.01
C THR A 337 -2.58 -6.01 -21.54
N GLU A 338 -2.90 -6.05 -22.84
CA GLU A 338 -3.87 -5.14 -23.43
C GLU A 338 -5.27 -5.24 -22.76
N GLU A 339 -5.61 -6.43 -22.24
CA GLU A 339 -6.83 -6.73 -21.49
C GLU A 339 -7.01 -5.85 -20.24
N ASP A 340 -5.93 -5.34 -19.66
CA ASP A 340 -5.94 -4.45 -18.48
C ASP A 340 -6.27 -2.99 -18.84
N THR A 341 -6.05 -2.59 -20.10
CA THR A 341 -6.19 -1.19 -20.52
C THR A 341 -7.58 -0.58 -20.28
N PRO A 342 -8.72 -1.30 -20.43
CA PRO A 342 -10.03 -0.73 -20.13
C PRO A 342 -10.16 -0.33 -18.65
N ALA A 343 -9.58 -1.11 -17.74
CA ALA A 343 -9.61 -0.81 -16.31
C ALA A 343 -8.70 0.38 -15.97
N TYR A 344 -7.47 0.41 -16.46
CA TYR A 344 -6.56 1.54 -16.22
C TYR A 344 -7.09 2.85 -16.79
N ARG A 345 -7.70 2.85 -17.98
CA ARG A 345 -8.36 4.05 -18.54
C ARG A 345 -9.45 4.59 -17.61
N ASN A 346 -10.17 3.73 -16.88
CA ASN A 346 -11.16 4.14 -15.90
C ASN A 346 -10.52 4.84 -14.69
N LEU A 347 -9.38 4.34 -14.21
CA LEU A 347 -8.61 4.95 -13.11
C LEU A 347 -8.02 6.32 -13.47
N ARG A 348 -7.57 6.51 -14.72
CA ARG A 348 -6.99 7.78 -15.20
C ARG A 348 -7.94 8.97 -15.12
N HIS A 349 -9.25 8.75 -15.01
CA HIS A 349 -10.21 9.83 -14.75
C HIS A 349 -10.09 10.43 -13.34
N TYR A 350 -9.36 9.77 -12.44
CA TYR A 350 -9.21 10.12 -11.03
C TYR A 350 -7.75 10.32 -10.60
N ASP A 351 -6.80 10.31 -11.54
CA ASP A 351 -5.36 10.45 -11.29
C ASP A 351 -4.83 9.46 -10.23
N ILE A 352 -5.35 8.23 -10.26
CA ILE A 352 -4.90 7.12 -9.42
C ILE A 352 -3.62 6.54 -10.02
N PRO A 353 -2.50 6.49 -9.27
CA PRO A 353 -1.27 5.90 -9.75
C PRO A 353 -1.37 4.38 -9.75
N VAL A 354 -0.70 3.75 -10.72
CA VAL A 354 -0.72 2.31 -10.93
C VAL A 354 0.70 1.77 -11.03
N VAL A 355 1.01 0.76 -10.23
CA VAL A 355 2.28 0.02 -10.25
C VAL A 355 1.98 -1.43 -10.61
N VAL A 356 2.73 -2.00 -11.55
CA VAL A 356 2.56 -3.37 -12.03
C VAL A 356 3.84 -4.17 -11.80
N LEU A 357 3.72 -5.32 -11.15
CA LEU A 357 4.76 -6.35 -11.06
C LEU A 357 4.15 -7.64 -11.56
N ASP A 358 4.71 -8.20 -12.61
CA ASP A 358 4.08 -9.30 -13.32
C ASP A 358 5.12 -10.02 -14.18
N HIS A 359 4.90 -11.29 -14.44
CA HIS A 359 5.78 -12.14 -15.23
C HIS A 359 5.09 -12.74 -16.47
N HIS A 360 3.82 -12.39 -16.74
CA HIS A 360 3.17 -12.74 -18.00
C HIS A 360 3.79 -11.97 -19.17
N HIS A 361 3.64 -12.45 -20.40
CA HIS A 361 4.17 -11.74 -21.57
C HIS A 361 3.45 -10.38 -21.72
N PRO A 362 4.17 -9.25 -21.69
CA PRO A 362 3.57 -7.93 -21.63
C PRO A 362 3.16 -7.37 -23.00
N ASP A 363 2.21 -6.45 -23.00
CA ASP A 363 1.85 -5.55 -24.11
C ASP A 363 2.22 -4.10 -23.75
N PRO A 364 3.52 -3.76 -23.66
CA PRO A 364 3.99 -2.49 -23.10
C PRO A 364 3.44 -1.26 -23.84
N GLU A 365 3.32 -1.34 -25.17
CA GLU A 365 2.75 -0.24 -25.97
C GLU A 365 1.30 0.10 -25.57
N ALA A 366 0.55 -0.88 -25.04
CA ALA A 366 -0.83 -0.71 -24.59
C ALA A 366 -0.90 -0.21 -23.15
N VAL A 367 -0.10 -0.77 -22.22
CA VAL A 367 -0.22 -0.54 -20.78
C VAL A 367 0.65 0.61 -20.25
N GLU A 368 1.90 0.76 -20.69
CA GLU A 368 2.86 1.76 -20.16
C GLU A 368 2.33 3.19 -20.18
N PRO A 369 1.56 3.66 -21.19
CA PRO A 369 0.99 5.01 -21.18
C PRO A 369 -0.03 5.27 -20.06
N LEU A 370 -0.51 4.23 -19.39
CA LEU A 370 -1.59 4.26 -18.41
C LEU A 370 -1.12 4.00 -16.97
N ILE A 371 0.09 3.47 -16.78
CA ILE A 371 0.67 3.09 -15.49
C ILE A 371 1.90 3.95 -15.16
N ASP A 372 2.36 3.90 -13.90
CA ASP A 372 3.48 4.71 -13.39
C ASP A 372 4.78 3.91 -13.24
N ALA A 373 4.67 2.59 -13.03
CA ALA A 373 5.81 1.68 -12.99
C ALA A 373 5.41 0.28 -13.48
N HIS A 374 6.32 -0.38 -14.19
CA HIS A 374 6.11 -1.71 -14.77
C HIS A 374 7.38 -2.55 -14.61
N VAL A 375 7.33 -3.52 -13.70
CA VAL A 375 8.41 -4.51 -13.49
C VAL A 375 7.97 -5.82 -14.10
N ASN A 376 8.67 -6.25 -15.14
CA ASN A 376 8.39 -7.50 -15.81
C ASN A 376 9.67 -8.08 -16.47
N PRO A 377 10.02 -9.35 -16.25
CA PRO A 377 11.22 -9.98 -16.82
C PRO A 377 11.34 -9.85 -18.35
N TYR A 378 10.22 -9.91 -19.08
CA TYR A 378 10.21 -9.80 -20.53
C TYR A 378 10.68 -8.42 -21.04
N LEU A 379 10.61 -7.38 -20.22
CA LEU A 379 11.14 -6.04 -20.55
C LEU A 379 12.67 -5.98 -20.51
N HIS A 380 13.31 -7.03 -19.98
CA HIS A 380 14.75 -7.14 -19.76
C HIS A 380 15.40 -8.31 -20.53
N ASP A 381 14.76 -8.75 -21.61
CA ASP A 381 15.16 -9.92 -22.40
C ASP A 381 15.22 -11.22 -21.58
N GLU A 382 14.42 -11.32 -20.51
CA GLU A 382 14.19 -12.55 -19.74
C GLU A 382 12.78 -13.10 -20.03
N ASP A 383 12.33 -14.07 -19.25
CA ASP A 383 11.09 -14.80 -19.50
C ASP A 383 10.32 -15.13 -18.20
N TYR A 384 9.24 -15.89 -18.34
CA TYR A 384 8.31 -16.25 -17.26
C TYR A 384 8.95 -17.01 -16.09
N ARG A 385 10.16 -17.58 -16.25
CA ARG A 385 10.80 -18.41 -15.22
C ARG A 385 11.09 -17.62 -13.94
N ILE A 386 11.28 -16.30 -14.05
CA ILE A 386 11.28 -15.41 -12.89
C ILE A 386 9.81 -15.09 -12.56
N THR A 387 9.26 -15.73 -11.52
CA THR A 387 7.84 -15.55 -11.18
C THR A 387 7.60 -14.25 -10.40
N THR A 388 6.36 -13.80 -10.36
CA THR A 388 5.97 -12.61 -9.59
C THR A 388 6.22 -12.83 -8.10
N GLY A 389 5.94 -14.02 -7.58
CA GLY A 389 6.22 -14.41 -6.20
C GLY A 389 7.70 -14.24 -5.82
N MET A 390 8.62 -14.63 -6.70
CA MET A 390 10.07 -14.43 -6.47
C MET A 390 10.43 -12.94 -6.40
N MET A 391 9.94 -12.15 -7.35
CA MET A 391 10.17 -10.69 -7.39
C MET A 391 9.65 -9.99 -6.13
N CYS A 392 8.44 -10.35 -5.70
CA CYS A 392 7.78 -9.70 -4.57
C CYS A 392 8.35 -10.11 -3.21
N VAL A 393 8.97 -11.29 -3.07
CA VAL A 393 9.73 -11.64 -1.87
C VAL A 393 10.93 -10.72 -1.70
N GLU A 394 11.69 -10.47 -2.77
CA GLU A 394 12.82 -9.53 -2.72
C GLU A 394 12.36 -8.10 -2.46
N LEU A 395 11.26 -7.68 -3.10
CA LEU A 395 10.63 -6.38 -2.82
C LEU A 395 10.19 -6.24 -1.35
N ALA A 396 9.58 -7.28 -0.78
CA ALA A 396 9.17 -7.29 0.62
C ALA A 396 10.38 -7.14 1.56
N ARG A 397 11.50 -7.82 1.26
CA ARG A 397 12.76 -7.70 2.01
C ARG A 397 13.41 -6.32 1.88
N MET A 398 13.25 -5.62 0.76
CA MET A 398 13.70 -4.23 0.60
C MET A 398 12.88 -3.26 1.48
N ILE A 399 11.62 -3.59 1.77
CA ILE A 399 10.76 -2.80 2.64
C ILE A 399 11.04 -3.12 4.11
N ASP A 400 11.04 -4.41 4.47
CA ASP A 400 11.37 -4.91 5.80
C ASP A 400 12.34 -6.10 5.73
N PRO A 401 13.66 -5.86 5.86
CA PRO A 401 14.66 -6.92 5.77
C PRO A 401 14.59 -7.91 6.95
N SER A 402 13.90 -7.56 8.05
CA SER A 402 13.75 -8.44 9.21
C SER A 402 12.89 -9.68 8.92
N LEU A 403 12.13 -9.65 7.83
CA LEU A 403 11.31 -10.77 7.35
C LEU A 403 12.11 -11.86 6.63
N THR A 404 13.40 -11.65 6.36
CA THR A 404 14.20 -12.56 5.52
C THR A 404 14.05 -14.02 5.94
N ASP A 405 14.20 -14.35 7.23
CA ASP A 405 14.14 -15.73 7.72
C ASP A 405 12.76 -16.37 7.54
N GLU A 406 11.69 -15.56 7.58
CA GLU A 406 10.30 -16.03 7.44
C GLU A 406 9.89 -16.27 5.98
N LEU A 407 10.66 -15.75 5.03
CA LEU A 407 10.33 -15.78 3.59
C LEU A 407 11.18 -16.77 2.78
N ARG A 408 12.17 -17.44 3.38
CA ARG A 408 13.15 -18.29 2.67
C ARG A 408 12.53 -19.42 1.84
N HIS A 409 11.36 -19.93 2.20
CA HIS A 409 10.67 -20.99 1.44
C HIS A 409 9.73 -20.46 0.36
N VAL A 410 9.30 -19.20 0.44
CA VAL A 410 8.23 -18.64 -0.41
C VAL A 410 8.61 -18.60 -1.89
N PRO A 411 9.84 -18.20 -2.30
CA PRO A 411 10.23 -18.24 -3.71
C PRO A 411 10.15 -19.64 -4.34
N ALA A 412 10.42 -20.68 -3.54
CA ALA A 412 10.31 -22.07 -4.01
C ALA A 412 8.84 -22.48 -4.20
N VAL A 413 7.96 -22.10 -3.28
CA VAL A 413 6.50 -22.32 -3.43
C VAL A 413 5.96 -21.60 -4.67
N ALA A 414 6.37 -20.33 -4.87
CA ALA A 414 6.04 -19.52 -6.03
C ALA A 414 6.43 -20.23 -7.34
N GLY A 415 7.72 -20.54 -7.49
CA GLY A 415 8.25 -21.21 -8.67
C GLY A 415 7.65 -22.59 -8.93
N ILE A 416 7.35 -23.38 -7.90
CA ILE A 416 6.70 -24.69 -8.06
C ILE A 416 5.25 -24.53 -8.49
N SER A 417 4.51 -23.57 -7.91
CA SER A 417 3.10 -23.31 -8.25
C SER A 417 2.96 -22.94 -9.71
N ASP A 418 3.92 -22.18 -10.22
CA ASP A 418 3.96 -21.69 -11.59
C ASP A 418 4.80 -22.51 -12.56
N ARG A 419 5.33 -23.65 -12.10
CA ARG A 419 6.14 -24.57 -12.93
C ARG A 419 7.34 -23.85 -13.58
N SER A 420 8.00 -22.96 -12.83
CA SER A 420 9.22 -22.30 -13.25
C SER A 420 10.33 -23.32 -13.55
N GLU A 421 10.96 -23.16 -14.71
CA GLU A 421 12.15 -23.91 -15.13
C GLU A 421 13.44 -23.07 -14.98
N GLY A 422 13.41 -22.08 -14.08
CA GLY A 422 14.56 -21.21 -13.81
C GLY A 422 15.76 -22.00 -13.29
N GLU A 423 16.96 -21.66 -13.74
CA GLU A 423 18.20 -22.33 -13.31
C GLU A 423 18.50 -22.14 -11.82
N ALA A 424 17.91 -21.15 -11.18
CA ALA A 424 17.98 -20.87 -9.75
C ALA A 424 16.98 -21.68 -8.89
N MET A 425 16.03 -22.39 -9.51
CA MET A 425 15.02 -23.17 -8.78
C MET A 425 15.62 -24.21 -7.82
N PRO A 426 16.67 -24.99 -8.19
CA PRO A 426 17.30 -25.91 -7.26
C PRO A 426 17.83 -25.23 -5.99
N ASP A 427 18.37 -24.01 -6.11
CA ASP A 427 18.91 -23.26 -4.98
C ASP A 427 17.79 -22.74 -4.07
N TYR A 428 16.66 -22.29 -4.63
CA TYR A 428 15.48 -21.92 -3.85
C TYR A 428 14.88 -23.13 -3.12
N VAL A 429 14.82 -24.29 -3.76
CA VAL A 429 14.33 -25.54 -3.13
C VAL A 429 15.29 -26.01 -2.03
N GLU A 430 16.61 -25.93 -2.25
CA GLU A 430 17.60 -26.24 -1.21
C GLU A 430 17.44 -25.29 -0.02
N MET A 431 17.27 -23.99 -0.27
CA MET A 431 17.01 -23.00 0.78
C MET A 431 15.73 -23.31 1.58
N ALA A 432 14.64 -23.67 0.92
CA ALA A 432 13.41 -24.07 1.59
C ALA A 432 13.60 -25.35 2.43
N SER A 433 14.45 -26.28 1.96
CA SER A 433 14.80 -27.50 2.68
C SER A 433 15.57 -27.22 3.97
N GLU A 434 16.43 -26.19 3.99
CA GLU A 434 17.10 -25.73 5.20
C GLU A 434 16.10 -25.25 6.28
N GLU A 435 14.97 -24.68 5.86
CA GLU A 435 13.84 -24.29 6.71
C GLU A 435 12.87 -25.44 7.06
N GLY A 436 13.19 -26.66 6.61
CA GLY A 436 12.42 -27.85 6.91
C GLY A 436 11.22 -28.08 6.01
N TYR A 437 11.24 -27.55 4.78
CA TYR A 437 10.27 -27.87 3.73
C TYR A 437 10.90 -28.76 2.69
N ASP A 438 10.41 -30.00 2.55
CA ASP A 438 10.76 -30.81 1.40
C ASP A 438 9.93 -30.43 0.16
N GLU A 439 10.30 -30.97 -1.00
CA GLU A 439 9.65 -30.66 -2.27
C GLU A 439 8.16 -31.05 -2.30
N GLN A 440 7.74 -32.05 -1.50
CA GLN A 440 6.34 -32.40 -1.36
C GLN A 440 5.61 -31.38 -0.51
N ASP A 441 6.22 -30.91 0.59
CA ASP A 441 5.64 -29.85 1.41
C ASP A 441 5.38 -28.58 0.58
N LEU A 442 6.33 -28.19 -0.28
CA LEU A 442 6.19 -27.01 -1.16
C LEU A 442 5.03 -27.16 -2.15
N ARG A 443 4.85 -28.35 -2.75
CA ARG A 443 3.71 -28.64 -3.63
C ARG A 443 2.38 -28.63 -2.86
N ASP A 444 2.37 -29.21 -1.67
CA ASP A 444 1.18 -29.28 -0.82
C ASP A 444 0.73 -27.88 -0.39
N ILE A 445 1.67 -26.96 -0.11
CA ILE A 445 1.38 -25.55 0.13
C ILE A 445 0.70 -24.92 -1.08
N GLY A 446 1.28 -25.06 -2.29
CA GLY A 446 0.68 -24.52 -3.52
C GLY A 446 -0.74 -25.05 -3.77
N GLU A 447 -0.96 -26.36 -3.63
CA GLU A 447 -2.29 -26.97 -3.78
C GLU A 447 -3.28 -26.51 -2.69
N ALA A 448 -2.81 -26.33 -1.46
CA ALA A 448 -3.61 -25.81 -0.35
C ALA A 448 -4.06 -24.36 -0.62
N LEU A 449 -3.16 -23.52 -1.13
CA LEU A 449 -3.43 -22.12 -1.48
C LEU A 449 -4.46 -22.01 -2.61
N ASP A 450 -4.27 -22.75 -3.69
CA ASP A 450 -5.23 -22.81 -4.81
C ASP A 450 -6.61 -23.27 -4.36
N TYR A 451 -6.64 -24.31 -3.52
CA TYR A 451 -7.88 -24.87 -3.01
C TYR A 451 -8.61 -23.90 -2.08
N ALA A 452 -7.90 -23.27 -1.15
CA ALA A 452 -8.47 -22.26 -0.26
C ALA A 452 -9.06 -21.09 -1.06
N THR A 453 -8.29 -20.57 -2.01
CA THR A 453 -8.65 -19.38 -2.79
C THR A 453 -9.84 -19.64 -3.71
N PHE A 454 -9.94 -20.83 -4.30
CA PHE A 454 -11.12 -21.25 -5.04
C PHE A 454 -12.42 -21.09 -4.23
N TRP A 455 -12.39 -21.43 -2.94
CA TRP A 455 -13.54 -21.34 -2.05
C TRP A 455 -13.76 -19.95 -1.45
N LEU A 456 -12.70 -19.19 -1.18
CA LEU A 456 -12.75 -17.80 -0.71
C LEU A 456 -13.32 -16.83 -1.76
N LYS A 457 -13.15 -17.15 -3.04
CA LYS A 457 -13.67 -16.40 -4.19
C LYS A 457 -13.10 -14.99 -4.32
N TYR A 458 -13.73 -14.03 -3.65
CA TYR A 458 -13.37 -12.60 -3.73
C TYR A 458 -12.82 -12.09 -2.38
N ASP A 459 -12.85 -12.95 -1.36
CA ASP A 459 -12.29 -12.67 -0.05
C ASP A 459 -10.80 -12.99 -0.07
N ASP A 460 -9.98 -12.14 0.53
CA ASP A 460 -8.53 -12.31 0.61
C ASP A 460 -8.12 -13.41 1.60
N GLY A 461 -9.02 -13.82 2.51
CA GLY A 461 -8.82 -14.93 3.43
C GLY A 461 -7.60 -14.77 4.33
N ARG A 462 -7.22 -13.51 4.63
CA ARG A 462 -5.96 -13.10 5.26
C ARG A 462 -5.39 -14.12 6.24
N GLU A 463 -6.08 -14.38 7.34
CA GLU A 463 -5.55 -15.24 8.41
C GLU A 463 -5.35 -16.70 7.96
N LEU A 464 -6.24 -17.23 7.12
CA LEU A 464 -6.13 -18.61 6.62
C LEU A 464 -4.99 -18.76 5.61
N ILE A 465 -4.81 -17.75 4.75
CA ILE A 465 -3.76 -17.74 3.73
C ILE A 465 -2.39 -17.53 4.37
N ASP A 466 -2.29 -16.63 5.35
CA ASP A 466 -1.07 -16.42 6.17
C ASP A 466 -0.64 -17.74 6.83
N ASP A 467 -1.60 -18.45 7.45
CA ASP A 467 -1.37 -19.79 8.02
C ASP A 467 -0.96 -20.82 6.96
N ALA A 468 -1.62 -20.84 5.79
CA ALA A 468 -1.33 -21.82 4.73
C ALA A 468 0.04 -21.60 4.09
N LEU A 469 0.47 -20.35 3.88
CA LEU A 469 1.79 -20.02 3.32
C LEU A 469 2.90 -20.01 4.40
N ASN A 470 2.55 -20.00 5.68
CA ASN A 470 3.47 -19.82 6.81
C ASN A 470 4.20 -18.47 6.79
N VAL A 471 3.47 -17.39 6.50
CA VAL A 471 3.96 -16.01 6.57
C VAL A 471 3.02 -15.25 7.49
N ASN A 472 3.55 -14.53 8.47
CA ASN A 472 2.83 -13.98 9.61
C ASN A 472 2.08 -15.07 10.43
N CYS A 473 2.60 -16.31 10.41
CA CYS A 473 2.03 -17.44 11.14
C CYS A 473 2.74 -17.64 12.49
N ASN A 474 1.95 -17.70 13.57
CA ASN A 474 2.48 -17.81 14.93
C ASN A 474 2.73 -19.26 15.41
N ASP A 475 2.20 -20.26 14.70
CA ASP A 475 2.32 -21.67 15.08
C ASP A 475 2.53 -22.56 13.86
N ARG A 476 3.76 -23.05 13.69
CA ARG A 476 4.13 -23.98 12.62
C ARG A 476 3.24 -25.23 12.56
N LYS A 477 2.72 -25.72 13.69
CA LYS A 477 1.82 -26.88 13.70
C LYS A 477 0.45 -26.56 13.14
N GLN A 478 0.00 -25.30 13.28
CA GLN A 478 -1.24 -24.84 12.68
C GLN A 478 -1.09 -24.80 11.16
N HIS A 479 0.02 -24.23 10.66
CA HIS A 479 0.38 -24.28 9.25
C HIS A 479 0.37 -25.72 8.70
N GLU A 480 1.13 -26.64 9.32
CA GLU A 480 1.20 -28.05 8.90
C GLU A 480 -0.19 -28.71 8.83
N ALA A 481 -1.02 -28.49 9.85
CA ALA A 481 -2.38 -29.06 9.90
C ALA A 481 -3.33 -28.44 8.86
N VAL A 482 -3.20 -27.14 8.58
CA VAL A 482 -3.99 -26.44 7.55
C VAL A 482 -3.60 -26.93 6.17
N VAL A 483 -2.30 -26.99 5.87
CA VAL A 483 -1.77 -27.48 4.59
C VAL A 483 -2.21 -28.92 4.36
N GLU A 484 -1.95 -29.83 5.31
CA GLU A 484 -2.35 -31.25 5.19
C GLU A 484 -3.86 -31.39 4.90
N PHE A 485 -4.70 -30.62 5.61
CA PHE A 485 -6.15 -30.69 5.43
C PHE A 485 -6.59 -30.19 4.05
N LEU A 486 -6.06 -29.06 3.60
CA LEU A 486 -6.46 -28.42 2.35
C LEU A 486 -5.88 -29.17 1.14
N SER A 487 -4.60 -29.55 1.16
CA SER A 487 -3.95 -30.30 0.07
C SER A 487 -4.60 -31.67 -0.13
N THR A 488 -4.83 -32.43 0.94
CA THR A 488 -5.54 -33.73 0.88
C THR A 488 -6.94 -33.58 0.29
N ARG A 489 -7.63 -32.47 0.61
CA ARG A 489 -8.95 -32.22 0.08
C ARG A 489 -8.90 -31.80 -1.39
N ALA A 490 -7.92 -31.00 -1.77
CA ALA A 490 -7.66 -30.61 -3.15
C ALA A 490 -7.41 -31.84 -4.02
N GLU A 491 -6.50 -32.73 -3.60
CA GLU A 491 -6.19 -33.97 -4.29
C GLU A 491 -7.44 -34.82 -4.48
N ARG A 492 -8.19 -35.07 -3.40
CA ARG A 492 -9.41 -35.87 -3.47
C ARG A 492 -10.46 -35.28 -4.41
N ASP A 493 -10.66 -33.96 -4.37
CA ASP A 493 -11.65 -33.30 -5.23
C ASP A 493 -11.19 -33.26 -6.71
N VAL A 494 -9.87 -33.18 -6.96
CA VAL A 494 -9.28 -33.38 -8.30
C VAL A 494 -9.52 -34.81 -8.80
N GLU A 495 -9.26 -35.83 -7.99
CA GLU A 495 -9.51 -37.23 -8.35
C GLU A 495 -11.00 -37.46 -8.69
N GLU A 496 -11.92 -37.00 -7.83
CA GLU A 496 -13.36 -37.11 -8.08
C GLU A 496 -13.77 -36.44 -9.41
N GLN A 497 -13.19 -35.29 -9.72
CA GLN A 497 -13.45 -34.57 -10.97
C GLN A 497 -12.87 -35.30 -12.19
N LEU A 498 -11.63 -35.81 -12.10
CA LEU A 498 -10.99 -36.55 -13.19
C LEU A 498 -11.71 -37.88 -13.46
N ASP A 499 -12.14 -38.60 -12.43
CA ASP A 499 -12.91 -39.84 -12.56
C ASP A 499 -14.21 -39.62 -13.35
N ALA A 500 -14.85 -38.46 -13.20
CA ALA A 500 -16.02 -38.09 -13.98
C ALA A 500 -15.68 -37.68 -15.43
N ALA A 501 -14.55 -37.00 -15.63
CA ALA A 501 -14.17 -36.38 -16.90
C ALA A 501 -13.48 -37.34 -17.88
N MET A 502 -12.61 -38.23 -17.38
CA MET A 502 -11.67 -39.01 -18.20
C MET A 502 -12.35 -39.98 -19.19
N ASP A 503 -13.52 -40.52 -18.84
CA ASP A 503 -14.32 -41.40 -19.71
C ASP A 503 -14.96 -40.67 -20.91
N HIS A 504 -14.92 -39.33 -20.91
CA HIS A 504 -15.51 -38.47 -21.93
C HIS A 504 -14.47 -37.76 -22.81
N LEU A 505 -13.18 -38.06 -22.63
CA LEU A 505 -12.12 -37.51 -23.46
C LEU A 505 -12.21 -38.06 -24.88
N GLU A 506 -12.27 -37.15 -25.84
CA GLU A 506 -12.06 -37.46 -27.24
C GLU A 506 -10.56 -37.44 -27.54
N HIS A 507 -10.07 -38.41 -28.31
CA HIS A 507 -8.67 -38.54 -28.68
C HIS A 507 -8.53 -38.72 -30.18
N GLU A 508 -7.62 -37.97 -30.78
CA GLU A 508 -7.14 -38.17 -32.15
C GLU A 508 -5.64 -37.88 -32.28
N GLU A 509 -5.01 -38.43 -33.31
CA GLU A 509 -3.63 -38.14 -33.68
C GLU A 509 -3.64 -37.13 -34.82
N LEU A 510 -2.90 -36.04 -34.67
CA LEU A 510 -2.84 -34.94 -35.64
C LEU A 510 -1.83 -35.24 -36.76
N ASN A 511 -1.88 -34.45 -37.84
CA ASN A 511 -1.00 -34.64 -39.01
C ASN A 511 0.49 -34.47 -38.70
N ASN A 512 0.82 -33.66 -37.70
CA ASN A 512 2.17 -33.46 -37.18
C ASN A 512 2.62 -34.57 -36.19
N GLY A 513 1.76 -35.54 -35.88
CA GLY A 513 2.05 -36.65 -34.98
C GLY A 513 1.72 -36.40 -33.51
N ALA A 514 1.21 -35.21 -33.15
CA ALA A 514 0.80 -34.91 -31.79
C ALA A 514 -0.53 -35.60 -31.41
N HIS A 515 -0.66 -35.98 -30.14
CA HIS A 515 -1.88 -36.52 -29.57
C HIS A 515 -2.80 -35.40 -29.08
N LEU A 516 -3.94 -35.21 -29.74
CA LEU A 516 -4.94 -34.25 -29.33
C LEU A 516 -6.00 -34.91 -28.44
N TYR A 517 -6.15 -34.39 -27.23
CA TYR A 517 -7.24 -34.71 -26.31
C TYR A 517 -8.21 -33.54 -26.22
N ARG A 518 -9.52 -33.81 -26.33
CA ARG A 518 -10.56 -32.79 -26.20
C ARG A 518 -11.63 -33.20 -25.21
N ILE A 519 -12.15 -32.22 -24.46
CA ILE A 519 -13.25 -32.44 -23.52
C ILE A 519 -14.15 -31.22 -23.41
N ASP A 520 -15.48 -31.44 -23.49
CA ASP A 520 -16.49 -30.44 -23.13
C ASP A 520 -16.61 -30.37 -21.61
N VAL A 521 -15.84 -29.47 -20.97
CA VAL A 521 -15.80 -29.31 -19.51
C VAL A 521 -17.08 -28.71 -18.93
N GLU A 522 -17.98 -28.17 -19.77
CA GLU A 522 -19.30 -27.71 -19.33
C GLU A 522 -20.28 -28.89 -19.17
N ASN A 523 -20.16 -29.91 -20.02
CA ASN A 523 -21.05 -31.07 -20.03
C ASN A 523 -20.50 -32.29 -19.28
N TYR A 524 -19.17 -32.44 -19.22
CA TYR A 524 -18.50 -33.65 -18.72
C TYR A 524 -17.60 -33.40 -17.50
N ALA A 525 -17.73 -32.26 -16.83
CA ALA A 525 -17.09 -31.99 -15.55
C ALA A 525 -18.11 -31.38 -14.56
N HIS A 526 -17.89 -31.54 -13.25
CA HIS A 526 -18.75 -30.90 -12.27
C HIS A 526 -18.50 -29.39 -12.23
N ARG A 527 -19.60 -28.63 -12.31
CA ARG A 527 -19.57 -27.17 -12.29
C ARG A 527 -19.65 -26.65 -10.87
N PHE A 528 -18.99 -25.51 -10.62
CA PHE A 528 -18.96 -24.83 -9.32
C PHE A 528 -18.33 -25.67 -8.19
N THR A 529 -17.53 -26.68 -8.57
CA THR A 529 -16.71 -27.51 -7.69
C THR A 529 -15.24 -27.33 -8.06
N TYR A 530 -14.35 -27.68 -7.14
CA TYR A 530 -12.92 -27.74 -7.41
C TYR A 530 -12.59 -29.05 -8.15
N PRO A 531 -11.63 -29.04 -9.09
CA PRO A 531 -10.97 -27.88 -9.69
C PRO A 531 -11.87 -27.15 -10.71
N ALA A 532 -11.56 -25.86 -10.93
CA ALA A 532 -12.16 -25.06 -12.01
C ALA A 532 -11.85 -25.66 -13.40
N PRO A 533 -12.56 -25.24 -14.48
CA PRO A 533 -12.33 -25.75 -15.83
C PRO A 533 -10.87 -25.74 -16.28
N GLY A 534 -10.15 -24.62 -16.08
CA GLY A 534 -8.74 -24.53 -16.49
C GLY A 534 -7.81 -25.50 -15.75
N LYS A 535 -7.99 -25.65 -14.43
CA LYS A 535 -7.23 -26.62 -13.62
C LYS A 535 -7.66 -28.06 -13.89
N THR A 536 -8.93 -28.30 -14.22
CA THR A 536 -9.41 -29.61 -14.71
C THR A 536 -8.68 -29.99 -16.01
N THR A 537 -8.62 -29.07 -16.98
CA THR A 537 -7.88 -29.28 -18.24
C THR A 537 -6.41 -29.52 -18.00
N GLY A 538 -5.78 -28.76 -17.09
CA GLY A 538 -4.38 -28.97 -16.70
C GLY A 538 -4.13 -30.36 -16.11
N LYS A 539 -4.94 -30.80 -15.13
CA LYS A 539 -4.78 -32.13 -14.52
C LYS A 539 -5.07 -33.28 -15.49
N ILE A 540 -5.98 -33.09 -16.45
CA ILE A 540 -6.16 -34.04 -17.56
C ILE A 540 -4.90 -34.09 -18.42
N HIS A 541 -4.36 -32.94 -18.78
CA HIS A 541 -3.16 -32.81 -19.59
C HIS A 541 -1.96 -33.51 -18.94
N ASP A 542 -1.66 -33.19 -17.67
CA ASP A 542 -0.61 -33.81 -16.86
C ASP A 542 -0.69 -35.35 -16.94
N ARG A 543 -1.88 -35.91 -16.69
CA ARG A 543 -2.11 -37.36 -16.75
C ARG A 543 -1.96 -37.96 -18.14
N LYS A 544 -2.23 -37.20 -19.20
CA LYS A 544 -2.11 -37.66 -20.58
C LYS A 544 -0.67 -37.62 -21.06
N VAL A 545 0.10 -36.59 -20.71
CA VAL A 545 1.53 -36.54 -21.01
C VAL A 545 2.24 -37.75 -20.40
N GLU A 546 2.07 -38.00 -19.10
CA GLU A 546 2.66 -39.16 -18.41
C GLU A 546 2.30 -40.50 -19.06
N SER A 547 1.05 -40.65 -19.52
CA SER A 547 0.58 -41.93 -20.07
C SER A 547 0.95 -42.17 -21.53
N THR A 548 1.26 -41.11 -22.27
CA THR A 548 1.45 -41.16 -23.73
C THR A 548 2.93 -41.23 -24.10
N GLY A 549 3.76 -40.34 -23.52
CA GLY A 549 5.19 -40.27 -23.81
C GLY A 549 5.56 -39.69 -25.19
N ASP A 550 4.58 -39.16 -25.93
CA ASP A 550 4.71 -38.45 -27.21
C ASP A 550 4.10 -37.04 -27.06
N PRO A 551 4.33 -36.08 -27.98
CA PRO A 551 3.74 -34.73 -27.89
C PRO A 551 2.22 -34.75 -27.70
N VAL A 552 1.73 -33.99 -26.72
CA VAL A 552 0.31 -33.95 -26.33
C VAL A 552 -0.22 -32.53 -26.42
N ILE A 553 -1.44 -32.41 -26.95
CA ILE A 553 -2.25 -31.20 -26.85
C ILE A 553 -3.54 -31.56 -26.10
N THR A 554 -3.99 -30.72 -25.19
CA THR A 554 -5.27 -30.89 -24.49
C THR A 554 -6.11 -29.64 -24.57
N ILE A 555 -7.35 -29.79 -25.06
CA ILE A 555 -8.33 -28.72 -25.17
C ILE A 555 -9.52 -29.02 -24.26
N GLY A 556 -9.68 -28.24 -23.20
CA GLY A 556 -10.92 -28.21 -22.42
C GLY A 556 -11.79 -27.05 -22.86
N TYR A 557 -12.97 -27.32 -23.40
CA TYR A 557 -13.83 -26.27 -23.95
C TYR A 557 -15.20 -26.22 -23.28
N GLY A 558 -15.71 -25.01 -23.13
CA GLY A 558 -17.04 -24.72 -22.62
C GLY A 558 -18.00 -24.28 -23.72
N PRO A 559 -19.06 -23.54 -23.37
CA PRO A 559 -19.97 -22.99 -24.36
C PRO A 559 -19.34 -21.87 -25.19
N ASP A 560 -18.50 -21.03 -24.61
CA ASP A 560 -17.97 -19.78 -25.16
C ASP A 560 -16.47 -19.56 -24.89
N PHE A 561 -15.76 -20.62 -24.49
CA PHE A 561 -14.32 -20.59 -24.25
C PHE A 561 -13.65 -21.94 -24.55
N ALA A 562 -12.33 -21.91 -24.71
CA ALA A 562 -11.46 -23.08 -24.70
C ALA A 562 -10.16 -22.78 -23.94
N VAL A 563 -9.71 -23.75 -23.14
CA VAL A 563 -8.43 -23.75 -22.43
C VAL A 563 -7.52 -24.75 -23.13
N LEU A 564 -6.28 -24.34 -23.40
CA LEU A 564 -5.31 -25.05 -24.22
C LEU A 564 -4.06 -25.34 -23.38
N ARG A 565 -3.58 -26.58 -23.45
CA ARG A 565 -2.33 -27.05 -22.86
C ARG A 565 -1.56 -27.88 -23.89
N SER A 566 -0.24 -27.80 -23.88
CA SER A 566 0.62 -28.45 -24.84
C SER A 566 1.96 -28.83 -24.24
N ASP A 567 2.40 -30.06 -24.52
CA ASP A 567 3.76 -30.55 -24.29
C ASP A 567 4.27 -31.13 -25.61
N GLY A 568 5.44 -30.68 -26.04
CA GLY A 568 6.06 -31.11 -27.29
C GLY A 568 5.54 -30.40 -28.55
N VAL A 569 4.61 -29.44 -28.44
CA VAL A 569 4.05 -28.71 -29.60
C VAL A 569 4.01 -27.20 -29.35
N ARG A 570 4.49 -26.42 -30.32
CA ARG A 570 4.46 -24.96 -30.26
C ARG A 570 3.09 -24.41 -30.67
N LEU A 571 2.34 -23.92 -29.71
CA LEU A 571 1.05 -23.26 -29.89
C LEU A 571 1.20 -21.74 -29.83
N ASP A 572 1.40 -21.07 -30.97
CA ASP A 572 1.44 -19.61 -31.01
C ASP A 572 0.02 -19.03 -30.82
N ILE A 573 -0.45 -18.98 -29.57
CA ILE A 573 -1.82 -18.58 -29.23
C ILE A 573 -2.15 -17.16 -29.69
N PRO A 574 -1.29 -16.14 -29.51
CA PRO A 574 -1.54 -14.81 -30.05
C PRO A 574 -1.72 -14.81 -31.57
N GLU A 575 -0.88 -15.54 -32.32
CA GLU A 575 -1.02 -15.69 -33.77
C GLU A 575 -2.35 -16.38 -34.11
N TYR A 576 -2.70 -17.49 -33.44
CA TYR A 576 -3.96 -18.19 -33.66
C TYR A 576 -5.17 -17.31 -33.37
N VAL A 577 -5.16 -16.50 -32.32
CA VAL A 577 -6.26 -15.57 -32.00
C VAL A 577 -6.42 -14.54 -33.11
N SER A 578 -5.31 -13.96 -33.61
CA SER A 578 -5.35 -13.01 -34.73
C SER A 578 -5.91 -13.66 -36.00
N GLU A 579 -5.40 -14.82 -36.38
CA GLU A 579 -5.84 -15.53 -37.58
C GLU A 579 -7.31 -15.96 -37.49
N LEU A 580 -7.73 -16.54 -36.37
CA LEU A 580 -9.12 -16.95 -36.15
C LEU A 580 -10.09 -15.75 -36.18
N THR A 581 -9.65 -14.59 -35.71
CA THR A 581 -10.42 -13.34 -35.77
C THR A 581 -10.62 -12.87 -37.21
N ASP A 582 -9.59 -12.96 -38.04
CA ASP A 582 -9.64 -12.58 -39.46
C ASP A 582 -10.40 -13.59 -40.32
N GLU A 583 -10.29 -14.88 -40.00
CA GLU A 583 -10.88 -15.99 -40.79
C GLU A 583 -12.36 -16.21 -40.49
N ILE A 584 -12.82 -15.99 -39.24
CA ILE A 584 -14.15 -16.37 -38.78
C ILE A 584 -15.02 -15.13 -38.53
N ASP A 585 -15.72 -14.70 -39.59
CA ASP A 585 -16.71 -13.63 -39.52
C ASP A 585 -17.77 -13.89 -38.42
N GLY A 586 -17.82 -13.01 -37.43
CA GLY A 586 -18.75 -13.13 -36.30
C GLY A 586 -18.33 -14.14 -35.22
N GLY A 587 -17.12 -14.70 -35.31
CA GLY A 587 -16.53 -15.59 -34.30
C GLY A 587 -16.36 -14.91 -32.94
N GLY A 588 -16.07 -13.60 -32.94
CA GLY A 588 -15.81 -12.83 -31.72
C GLY A 588 -14.69 -13.43 -30.90
N VAL A 589 -13.63 -13.89 -31.58
CA VAL A 589 -12.48 -14.55 -30.96
C VAL A 589 -11.65 -13.50 -30.23
N SER A 590 -11.28 -13.83 -29.00
CA SER A 590 -10.36 -13.03 -28.18
C SER A 590 -9.67 -13.97 -27.20
N GLY A 591 -8.55 -13.57 -26.61
CA GLY A 591 -7.83 -14.35 -25.61
C GLY A 591 -6.34 -14.17 -25.77
N GLY A 592 -5.60 -14.97 -25.02
CA GLY A 592 -4.16 -14.85 -24.90
C GLY A 592 -3.53 -16.09 -24.30
N GLY A 593 -2.21 -16.08 -24.22
CA GLY A 593 -1.41 -17.18 -23.72
C GLY A 593 0.01 -17.14 -24.26
N HIS A 594 0.77 -18.16 -23.89
CA HIS A 594 2.13 -18.42 -24.34
C HIS A 594 2.16 -19.56 -25.36
N LEU A 595 3.36 -20.03 -25.69
CA LEU A 595 3.59 -21.09 -26.68
C LEU A 595 3.07 -22.48 -26.29
N VAL A 596 2.72 -22.70 -25.02
CA VAL A 596 2.33 -24.02 -24.49
C VAL A 596 1.02 -24.01 -23.72
N VAL A 597 0.53 -22.84 -23.34
CA VAL A 597 -0.64 -22.64 -22.49
C VAL A 597 -1.39 -21.42 -22.98
N GLY A 598 -2.72 -21.51 -23.08
CA GLY A 598 -3.53 -20.33 -23.34
C GLY A 598 -5.01 -20.56 -23.15
N SER A 599 -5.78 -19.50 -23.33
CA SER A 599 -7.23 -19.59 -23.37
C SER A 599 -7.80 -18.65 -24.42
N ILE A 600 -8.86 -19.11 -25.10
CA ILE A 600 -9.60 -18.32 -26.07
C ILE A 600 -11.07 -18.26 -25.67
N LYS A 601 -11.71 -17.12 -25.95
CA LYS A 601 -13.15 -16.90 -25.86
C LYS A 601 -13.71 -16.73 -27.26
N PHE A 602 -14.96 -17.08 -27.45
CA PHE A 602 -15.66 -16.97 -28.72
C PHE A 602 -17.17 -16.90 -28.51
N VAL A 603 -17.90 -16.43 -29.51
CA VAL A 603 -19.36 -16.45 -29.48
C VAL A 603 -19.84 -17.91 -29.42
N LYS A 604 -20.68 -18.24 -28.43
CA LYS A 604 -21.19 -19.61 -28.20
C LYS A 604 -21.72 -20.34 -29.45
N GLY A 605 -22.37 -19.60 -30.35
CA GLY A 605 -22.91 -20.17 -31.60
C GLY A 605 -21.86 -20.53 -32.65
N MET A 606 -20.64 -20.03 -32.50
CA MET A 606 -19.50 -20.22 -33.41
C MET A 606 -18.51 -21.27 -32.90
N ARG A 607 -18.76 -21.87 -31.73
CA ARG A 607 -17.88 -22.83 -31.05
C ARG A 607 -17.28 -23.90 -31.96
N GLU A 608 -18.13 -24.61 -32.71
CA GLU A 608 -17.69 -25.70 -33.59
C GLU A 608 -16.72 -25.19 -34.66
N GLN A 609 -17.05 -24.08 -35.33
CA GLN A 609 -16.20 -23.47 -36.36
C GLN A 609 -14.85 -22.99 -35.80
N VAL A 610 -14.86 -22.37 -34.62
CA VAL A 610 -13.63 -21.88 -33.98
C VAL A 610 -12.75 -23.03 -33.52
N LEU A 611 -13.32 -24.06 -32.88
CA LEU A 611 -12.55 -25.23 -32.42
C LEU A 611 -11.99 -26.04 -33.59
N ASP A 612 -12.76 -26.24 -34.66
CA ASP A 612 -12.29 -26.96 -35.84
C ASP A 612 -11.11 -26.23 -36.50
N ALA A 613 -11.23 -24.91 -36.69
CA ALA A 613 -10.15 -24.09 -37.25
C ALA A 613 -8.92 -24.05 -36.34
N LEU A 614 -9.12 -23.99 -35.02
CA LEU A 614 -8.02 -24.05 -34.05
C LEU A 614 -7.28 -25.39 -34.15
N VAL A 615 -8.00 -26.51 -34.24
CA VAL A 615 -7.40 -27.84 -34.38
C VAL A 615 -6.64 -27.98 -35.71
N GLU A 616 -7.15 -27.42 -36.81
CA GLU A 616 -6.42 -27.39 -38.08
C GLU A 616 -5.07 -26.68 -37.94
N LYS A 617 -5.04 -25.51 -37.29
CA LYS A 617 -3.79 -24.77 -37.02
C LYS A 617 -2.84 -25.60 -36.15
N MET A 618 -3.35 -26.22 -35.09
CA MET A 618 -2.58 -27.11 -34.21
C MET A 618 -2.01 -28.34 -34.92
N ALA A 619 -2.69 -28.85 -35.95
CA ALA A 619 -2.23 -29.99 -36.74
C ALA A 619 -1.08 -29.64 -37.69
N ASP A 620 -0.93 -28.35 -38.03
CA ASP A 620 0.17 -27.81 -38.84
C ASP A 620 1.31 -27.22 -37.99
N ALA A 621 1.14 -27.17 -36.66
CA ALA A 621 2.09 -26.62 -35.71
C ALA A 621 3.40 -27.43 -35.64
N GLU A 622 4.51 -26.75 -35.33
CA GLU A 622 5.83 -27.35 -35.17
C GLU A 622 5.91 -28.19 -33.90
N ILE A 623 6.47 -29.40 -34.03
CA ILE A 623 6.84 -30.26 -32.90
C ILE A 623 8.16 -29.76 -32.34
N ASP A 624 8.17 -29.46 -31.05
CA ASP A 624 9.35 -29.05 -30.30
C ASP A 624 9.35 -29.79 -28.97
N GLU A 625 10.10 -30.90 -28.90
CA GLU A 625 10.19 -31.78 -27.73
C GLU A 625 10.77 -31.07 -26.49
N GLY A 626 11.40 -29.91 -26.66
CA GLY A 626 11.89 -29.07 -25.56
C GLY A 626 10.82 -28.18 -24.93
N LEU A 627 9.64 -28.04 -25.54
CA LEU A 627 8.52 -27.28 -24.98
C LEU A 627 7.70 -28.15 -24.04
N GLN A 628 7.67 -27.79 -22.76
CA GLN A 628 6.88 -28.49 -21.76
C GLN A 628 5.91 -27.54 -21.05
N SER A 629 4.68 -27.99 -20.81
CA SER A 629 3.74 -27.36 -19.90
C SER A 629 3.55 -28.19 -18.63
N THR A 630 3.95 -29.47 -18.65
CA THR A 630 3.98 -30.38 -17.51
C THR A 630 5.36 -30.40 -16.86
N GLY A 631 5.44 -30.28 -15.53
CA GLY A 631 6.70 -30.33 -14.78
C GLY A 631 7.28 -31.74 -14.64
N ALA A 632 7.01 -32.65 -15.59
CA ALA A 632 7.56 -34.00 -15.58
C ALA A 632 9.04 -33.93 -15.98
N LEU A 633 9.90 -33.84 -14.97
CA LEU A 633 11.36 -33.95 -15.11
C LEU A 633 11.69 -35.09 -16.08
N SER A 634 12.46 -34.78 -17.12
CA SER A 634 13.16 -35.78 -17.90
C SER A 634 13.99 -36.63 -16.95
N ASP A 635 13.61 -37.91 -16.78
CA ASP A 635 14.47 -38.92 -16.18
C ASP A 635 15.68 -39.12 -17.12
N ASP A 636 16.70 -38.28 -16.98
CA ASP A 636 18.05 -38.50 -17.52
C ASP A 636 19.14 -38.28 -16.45
#